data_AF-A0A939V0H3-F1
#
_entry.id   AF-A0A939V0H3-F1
#
_cell.length_a   1.000
_cell.length_b   1.000
_cell.length_c   1.000
_cell.angle_alpha   90.00
_cell.angle_beta   90.00
_cell.angle_gamma   90.00
#
_symmetry.space_group_name_H-M   'P 1'
#
loop_
_entity.id
_entity.type
_entity.pdbx_description
1 polymer ?
#
loop_
_entity_poly.entity_id
_entity_poly.type
_entity_poly.pdbx_seq_one_letter_code
_entity_poly.pdbx_strand_id
1 'polypeptide(L)'
;MSTAIVNDSEKLLDVLFENRGITDDKEREAFSSDDGSWYDPFLFNDMRKAVDLIGEAIDGHKKILIYGDYDCDGVTATAILVRYFKSLDCDVSYIVPQREEHGYGLTENIIDKVLETDPRLLITVDCGITNCETVALLKERGITVIVTDHHNVKEELPEADAIICAKREDNTYPYRELCGAGVALKLVEALGRDGRHKVSPGVWRQAIEAAGIATIADLVSLTDENRTIVKKAFRSLKNPVNPGIRVMLEMLLTEGKELDETFISFNFVPRINAAGRLYDSREALRLFLEDDPKGAREAAEELTRQNDERKQIESVVFEEAVRQVESPSRPAKWNLINMKGPIVVYGKGWHQGVLGIVAGKLSQYYRRSAIVFTDDSIEKDCVKGSGRAFGDYDLFGSLTKIADTTVNFGGHKKAAGVVVKKDKISDFMNALEEVSCEDLAVDEDITEVECELPVSMLNRDTYKTIGIFKPFGIGNRKPQFLTRDLVIGGIFPMSNGAHMRLDLISRETGESVSAVGFGMGEYLNLLLPGDVVDIVYSINEYIFRGEVTLSLHLDDIEPKVPDEFLWKKSDIAENLYQSGMGIDQIAKLAGEGARERMIPNADVLRACYTVMKETSGGATSSFDLKLFAKMVKVKTDLEVTPFQLMRSIEIFDEAGLIQYGVIGNSKISYSLTSPSDGAKPKLTQTKSYMRLVNG
;
A
#
# COMPACT_ATOMS: atom_id res chain seq x y z
N MET A 1 22.36 -11.04 8.04
CA MET A 1 23.23 -10.56 9.13
C MET A 1 22.71 -11.18 10.43
N SER A 2 23.56 -11.43 11.43
CA SER A 2 23.07 -11.89 12.74
C SER A 2 22.22 -10.77 13.35
N THR A 3 20.92 -10.98 13.47
CA THR A 3 20.02 -10.04 14.16
C THR A 3 20.49 -9.89 15.61
N ALA A 4 20.73 -8.67 16.08
CA ALA A 4 21.17 -8.45 17.45
C ALA A 4 20.05 -8.82 18.43
N ILE A 5 20.37 -9.58 19.48
CA ILE A 5 19.43 -9.88 20.57
C ILE A 5 19.51 -8.73 21.59
N VAL A 6 18.38 -8.08 21.85
CA VAL A 6 18.30 -6.94 22.77
C VAL A 6 17.49 -7.32 24.00
N ASN A 7 18.13 -7.23 25.17
CA ASN A 7 17.56 -7.65 26.45
C ASN A 7 17.28 -6.48 27.42
N ASP A 8 17.43 -5.24 26.96
CA ASP A 8 17.22 -4.04 27.77
C ASP A 8 16.71 -2.85 26.92
N SER A 9 15.86 -2.01 27.52
CA SER A 9 15.18 -0.90 26.83
C SER A 9 16.12 0.24 26.41
N GLU A 10 17.19 0.52 27.15
CA GLU A 10 18.18 1.55 26.75
C GLU A 10 18.94 1.08 25.51
N LYS A 11 19.34 -0.19 25.49
CA LYS A 11 19.97 -0.81 24.32
C LYS A 11 19.04 -0.85 23.10
N LEU A 12 17.74 -1.05 23.32
CA LEU A 12 16.76 -1.01 22.24
C LEU A 12 16.71 0.38 21.60
N LEU A 13 16.72 1.44 22.40
CA LEU A 13 16.73 2.81 21.90
C LEU A 13 17.94 3.06 21.00
N ASP A 14 19.13 2.65 21.46
CA ASP A 14 20.38 2.79 20.69
C ASP A 14 20.32 2.03 19.36
N VAL A 15 19.90 0.76 19.37
CA VAL A 15 19.78 -0.07 18.16
C VAL A 15 18.79 0.56 17.16
N LEU A 16 17.64 1.05 17.62
CA LEU A 16 16.65 1.67 16.74
C LEU A 16 17.16 2.98 16.10
N PHE A 17 17.97 3.75 16.82
CA PHE A 17 18.63 4.94 16.27
C PHE A 17 19.74 4.58 15.27
N GLU A 18 20.59 3.61 15.61
CA GLU A 18 21.67 3.14 14.73
C GLU A 18 21.13 2.57 13.41
N ASN A 19 20.08 1.75 13.45
CA ASN A 19 19.43 1.22 12.25
C ASN A 19 18.81 2.31 11.37
N ARG A 20 18.53 3.49 11.93
CA ARG A 20 18.05 4.68 11.19
C ARG A 20 19.21 5.59 10.75
N GLY A 21 20.45 5.22 11.01
CA GLY A 21 21.63 6.03 10.70
C GLY A 21 21.82 7.24 11.61
N ILE A 22 21.11 7.31 12.75
CA ILE A 22 21.13 8.45 13.67
C ILE A 22 22.13 8.14 14.80
N THR A 23 23.37 8.59 14.64
CA THR A 23 24.45 8.27 15.59
C THR A 23 24.88 9.45 16.46
N ASP A 24 24.54 10.69 16.08
CA ASP A 24 24.92 11.89 16.84
C ASP A 24 23.86 12.27 17.88
N ASP A 25 24.28 12.69 19.08
CA ASP A 25 23.38 13.04 20.18
C ASP A 25 22.45 14.21 19.84
N LYS A 26 22.92 15.20 19.05
CA LYS A 26 22.07 16.32 18.63
C LYS A 26 21.03 15.88 17.63
N GLU A 27 21.38 14.96 16.73
CA GLU A 27 20.42 14.37 15.79
C GLU A 27 19.36 13.55 16.54
N ARG A 28 19.77 12.77 17.55
CA ARG A 28 18.84 12.02 18.42
C ARG A 28 17.90 12.96 19.18
N GLU A 29 18.42 14.06 19.74
CA GLU A 29 17.62 15.08 20.42
C GLU A 29 16.64 15.76 19.44
N ALA A 30 17.11 16.18 18.27
CA ALA A 30 16.28 16.79 17.24
C ALA A 30 15.18 15.84 16.73
N PHE A 31 15.52 14.57 16.51
CA PHE A 31 14.57 13.54 16.07
C PHE A 31 13.48 13.25 17.11
N SER A 32 13.84 13.29 18.39
CA SER A 32 12.95 13.06 19.52
C SER A 32 12.08 14.29 19.82
N SER A 33 12.59 15.49 19.54
CA SER A 33 11.88 16.75 19.73
C SER A 33 10.61 16.87 18.89
N ASP A 34 9.59 17.53 19.45
CA ASP A 34 8.38 17.95 18.72
C ASP A 34 8.62 19.19 17.85
N ASP A 35 9.72 19.89 18.10
CA ASP A 35 10.15 21.10 17.42
C ASP A 35 11.47 20.80 16.68
N GLY A 36 11.47 19.72 15.89
CA GLY A 36 12.60 19.29 15.05
C GLY A 36 12.89 20.26 13.90
N SER A 37 13.36 19.74 12.77
CA SER A 37 13.69 20.55 11.60
C SER A 37 12.53 21.44 11.14
N TRP A 38 12.84 22.70 10.88
CA TRP A 38 11.91 23.70 10.35
C TRP A 38 12.67 24.78 9.59
N TYR A 39 12.51 24.84 8.28
CA TYR A 39 13.36 25.66 7.43
C TYR A 39 12.76 27.03 7.13
N ASP A 40 13.59 27.99 6.73
CA ASP A 40 13.08 29.29 6.31
C ASP A 40 12.36 29.16 4.95
N PRO A 41 11.06 29.50 4.84
CA PRO A 41 10.34 29.40 3.57
C PRO A 41 10.95 30.25 2.45
N PHE A 42 11.73 31.30 2.78
CA PHE A 42 12.41 32.11 1.76
C PHE A 42 13.61 31.42 1.10
N LEU A 43 13.94 30.18 1.48
CA LEU A 43 14.89 29.33 0.77
C LEU A 43 14.28 28.69 -0.50
N PHE A 44 12.97 28.76 -0.69
CA PHE A 44 12.36 28.48 -1.99
C PHE A 44 12.66 29.65 -2.96
N ASN A 45 13.17 29.34 -4.15
CA ASN A 45 13.68 30.35 -5.09
C ASN A 45 12.68 31.49 -5.38
N ASP A 46 11.42 31.15 -5.66
CA ASP A 46 10.41 32.14 -6.03
C ASP A 46 9.50 32.57 -4.86
N MET A 47 9.77 32.15 -3.62
CA MET A 47 8.88 32.45 -2.48
C MET A 47 8.73 33.95 -2.25
N ARG A 48 9.82 34.73 -2.34
CA ARG A 48 9.74 36.19 -2.20
C ARG A 48 8.85 36.81 -3.28
N LYS A 49 9.03 36.38 -4.53
CA LYS A 49 8.25 36.83 -5.67
C LYS A 49 6.77 36.48 -5.52
N ALA A 50 6.46 35.26 -5.08
CA ALA A 50 5.10 34.84 -4.80
C ALA A 50 4.45 35.68 -3.69
N VAL A 51 5.16 35.89 -2.58
CA VAL A 51 4.71 36.75 -1.46
C VAL A 51 4.42 38.19 -1.94
N ASP A 52 5.28 38.75 -2.79
CA ASP A 52 5.08 40.09 -3.36
C ASP A 52 3.83 40.15 -4.26
N LEU A 53 3.69 39.20 -5.20
CA LEU A 53 2.53 39.13 -6.10
C LEU A 53 1.21 38.94 -5.34
N ILE A 54 1.22 38.11 -4.29
CA ILE A 54 0.08 37.91 -3.40
C ILE A 54 -0.23 39.19 -2.63
N GLY A 55 0.79 39.85 -2.07
CA GLY A 55 0.62 41.11 -1.36
C GLY A 55 0.02 42.20 -2.24
N GLU A 56 0.48 42.33 -3.49
CA GLU A 56 -0.10 43.25 -4.48
C GLU A 56 -1.55 42.90 -4.84
N ALA A 57 -1.91 41.62 -4.84
CA ALA A 57 -3.29 41.20 -5.07
C ALA A 57 -4.20 41.54 -3.90
N ILE A 58 -3.73 41.31 -2.66
CA ILE A 58 -4.47 41.67 -1.45
C ILE A 58 -4.67 43.19 -1.37
N ASP A 59 -3.59 43.97 -1.49
CA ASP A 59 -3.62 45.44 -1.39
C ASP A 59 -4.44 46.08 -2.53
N GLY A 60 -4.45 45.45 -3.69
CA GLY A 60 -5.23 45.87 -4.85
C GLY A 60 -6.68 45.37 -4.86
N HIS A 61 -7.14 44.66 -3.82
CA HIS A 61 -8.45 44.00 -3.76
C HIS A 61 -8.77 43.19 -5.03
N LYS A 62 -7.75 42.51 -5.56
CA LYS A 62 -7.85 41.69 -6.77
C LYS A 62 -8.60 40.40 -6.45
N LYS A 63 -9.39 39.89 -7.41
CA LYS A 63 -9.98 38.55 -7.34
C LYS A 63 -8.90 37.48 -7.37
N ILE A 64 -8.93 36.59 -6.37
CA ILE A 64 -7.98 35.50 -6.20
C ILE A 64 -8.72 34.17 -6.45
N LEU A 65 -8.15 33.31 -7.27
CA LEU A 65 -8.62 31.95 -7.47
C LEU A 65 -7.58 30.96 -6.95
N ILE A 66 -8.01 30.04 -6.09
CA ILE A 66 -7.21 28.88 -5.68
C ILE A 66 -7.65 27.67 -6.50
N TYR A 67 -6.71 27.00 -7.17
CA TYR A 67 -6.97 25.79 -7.94
C TYR A 67 -6.26 24.61 -7.31
N GLY A 68 -6.99 23.63 -6.80
CA GLY A 68 -6.41 22.47 -6.11
C GLY A 68 -6.54 21.16 -6.84
N ASP A 69 -6.13 20.08 -6.18
CA ASP A 69 -6.42 18.69 -6.59
C ASP A 69 -7.54 18.05 -5.74
N TYR A 70 -8.10 16.94 -6.23
CA TYR A 70 -9.30 16.30 -5.69
C TYR A 70 -9.06 15.35 -4.52
N ASP A 71 -7.82 15.00 -4.23
CA ASP A 71 -7.49 14.13 -3.09
C ASP A 71 -7.28 14.94 -1.80
N CYS A 72 -6.96 14.24 -0.72
CA CYS A 72 -6.82 14.85 0.59
C CYS A 72 -5.71 15.91 0.64
N ASP A 73 -4.63 15.78 -0.14
CA ASP A 73 -3.56 16.77 -0.15
C ASP A 73 -4.03 18.06 -0.83
N GLY A 74 -4.50 17.96 -2.07
CA GLY A 74 -5.06 19.10 -2.80
C GLY A 74 -6.23 19.80 -2.10
N VAL A 75 -7.15 19.04 -1.49
CA VAL A 75 -8.28 19.58 -0.72
C VAL A 75 -7.79 20.36 0.50
N THR A 76 -6.86 19.80 1.27
CA THR A 76 -6.35 20.47 2.48
C THR A 76 -5.45 21.66 2.13
N ALA A 77 -4.63 21.56 1.08
CA ALA A 77 -3.83 22.67 0.56
C ALA A 77 -4.71 23.84 0.12
N THR A 78 -5.81 23.55 -0.58
CA THR A 78 -6.81 24.56 -0.98
C THR A 78 -7.44 25.20 0.24
N ALA A 79 -7.83 24.40 1.24
CA ALA A 79 -8.41 24.90 2.48
C ALA A 79 -7.45 25.84 3.24
N ILE A 80 -6.16 25.53 3.30
CA ILE A 80 -5.13 26.36 3.92
C ILE A 80 -5.14 27.77 3.33
N LEU A 81 -5.02 27.89 2.00
CA LEU A 81 -4.95 29.20 1.34
C LEU A 81 -6.29 29.93 1.38
N VAL A 82 -7.41 29.25 1.14
CA VAL A 82 -8.75 29.88 1.21
C VAL A 82 -9.01 30.45 2.60
N ARG A 83 -8.67 29.73 3.69
CA ARG A 83 -8.83 30.25 5.05
C ARG A 83 -7.92 31.43 5.34
N TYR A 84 -6.69 31.42 4.83
CA TYR A 84 -5.79 32.57 4.95
C TYR A 84 -6.39 33.82 4.28
N PHE A 85 -6.78 33.74 3.01
CA PHE A 85 -7.35 34.87 2.27
C PHE A 85 -8.69 35.35 2.87
N LYS A 86 -9.58 34.43 3.27
CA LYS A 86 -10.83 34.79 3.95
C LYS A 86 -10.59 35.51 5.29
N SER A 87 -9.54 35.14 6.03
CA SER A 87 -9.20 35.82 7.30
C SER A 87 -8.74 37.26 7.12
N LEU A 88 -8.45 37.67 5.88
CA LEU A 88 -8.08 39.02 5.48
C LEU A 88 -9.20 39.70 4.66
N ASP A 89 -10.41 39.16 4.67
CA ASP A 89 -11.57 39.67 3.92
C ASP A 89 -11.32 39.82 2.39
N CYS A 90 -10.45 38.97 1.82
CA CYS A 90 -10.16 38.98 0.38
C CYS A 90 -11.29 38.33 -0.44
N ASP A 91 -11.48 38.79 -1.69
CA ASP A 91 -12.35 38.13 -2.68
C ASP A 91 -11.64 36.90 -3.24
N VAL A 92 -11.82 35.77 -2.55
CA VAL A 92 -11.20 34.49 -2.89
C VAL A 92 -12.26 33.47 -3.31
N SER A 93 -12.05 32.88 -4.48
CA SER A 93 -12.78 31.72 -5.00
C SER A 93 -11.87 30.51 -5.08
N TYR A 94 -12.44 29.33 -5.26
CA TYR A 94 -11.67 28.10 -5.43
C TYR A 94 -12.30 27.15 -6.45
N ILE A 95 -11.47 26.37 -7.11
CA ILE A 95 -11.87 25.25 -7.97
C ILE A 95 -11.11 24.00 -7.51
N VAL A 96 -11.85 22.93 -7.31
CA VAL A 96 -11.30 21.58 -7.18
C VAL A 96 -11.84 20.76 -8.35
N PRO A 97 -10.98 20.17 -9.19
CA PRO A 97 -11.44 19.40 -10.34
C PRO A 97 -12.14 18.12 -9.90
N GLN A 98 -13.02 17.60 -10.74
CA GLN A 98 -13.45 16.21 -10.69
C GLN A 98 -12.53 15.36 -11.57
N ARG A 99 -11.89 14.35 -10.97
CA ARG A 99 -10.94 13.46 -11.65
C ARG A 99 -11.51 12.83 -12.92
N GLU A 100 -12.78 12.48 -12.89
CA GLU A 100 -13.47 11.79 -13.97
C GLU A 100 -13.78 12.74 -15.14
N GLU A 101 -14.24 13.96 -14.87
CA GLU A 101 -14.62 14.95 -15.89
C GLU A 101 -13.40 15.68 -16.49
N HIS A 102 -12.47 16.13 -15.64
CA HIS A 102 -11.42 17.07 -16.05
C HIS A 102 -10.03 16.44 -16.15
N GLY A 103 -9.84 15.22 -15.61
CA GLY A 103 -8.50 14.65 -15.43
C GLY A 103 -7.75 15.24 -14.23
N TYR A 104 -6.45 15.03 -14.20
CA TYR A 104 -5.56 15.53 -13.14
C TYR A 104 -4.80 16.79 -13.62
N GLY A 105 -4.68 17.77 -12.71
CA GLY A 105 -4.00 19.04 -12.96
C GLY A 105 -4.84 20.05 -13.77
N LEU A 106 -4.20 21.17 -14.13
CA LEU A 106 -4.82 22.27 -14.85
C LEU A 106 -4.94 21.95 -16.35
N THR A 107 -5.91 21.10 -16.71
CA THR A 107 -6.13 20.63 -18.09
C THR A 107 -6.89 21.64 -18.95
N GLU A 108 -6.88 21.49 -20.27
CA GLU A 108 -7.64 22.38 -21.17
C GLU A 108 -9.15 22.40 -20.85
N ASN A 109 -9.70 21.25 -20.43
CA ASN A 109 -11.12 21.09 -20.12
C ASN A 109 -11.62 21.93 -18.94
N ILE A 110 -10.71 22.47 -18.10
CA ILE A 110 -11.08 23.30 -16.95
C ILE A 110 -10.86 24.80 -17.18
N ILE A 111 -10.17 25.18 -18.27
CA ILE A 111 -9.76 26.57 -18.50
C ILE A 111 -10.97 27.49 -18.62
N ASP A 112 -12.04 27.07 -19.30
CA ASP A 112 -13.24 27.90 -19.41
C ASP A 112 -13.85 28.18 -18.03
N LYS A 113 -13.93 27.18 -17.14
CA LYS A 113 -14.39 27.37 -15.76
C LYS A 113 -13.47 28.32 -14.98
N VAL A 114 -12.15 28.25 -15.20
CA VAL A 114 -11.19 29.19 -14.60
C VAL A 114 -11.45 30.62 -15.08
N LEU A 115 -11.59 30.82 -16.39
CA LEU A 115 -11.81 32.14 -17.00
C LEU A 115 -13.17 32.75 -16.60
N GLU A 116 -14.20 31.94 -16.42
CA GLU A 116 -15.52 32.38 -15.94
C GLU A 116 -15.47 33.00 -14.54
N THR A 117 -14.50 32.62 -13.70
CA THR A 117 -14.31 33.25 -12.38
C THR A 117 -13.69 34.66 -12.45
N ASP A 118 -13.17 35.05 -13.61
CA ASP A 118 -12.49 36.32 -13.87
C ASP A 118 -11.38 36.64 -12.84
N PRO A 119 -10.42 35.72 -12.61
CA PRO A 119 -9.40 35.91 -11.60
C PRO A 119 -8.32 36.87 -12.09
N ARG A 120 -7.78 37.68 -11.20
CA ARG A 120 -6.58 38.49 -11.48
C ARG A 120 -5.31 37.82 -10.98
N LEU A 121 -5.44 36.93 -9.99
CA LEU A 121 -4.40 36.05 -9.50
C LEU A 121 -4.95 34.62 -9.41
N LEU A 122 -4.27 33.67 -10.04
CA LEU A 122 -4.48 32.24 -9.89
C LEU A 122 -3.32 31.65 -9.08
N ILE A 123 -3.64 30.88 -8.04
CA ILE A 123 -2.66 30.09 -7.28
C ILE A 123 -3.05 28.62 -7.39
N THR A 124 -2.20 27.80 -8.01
CA THR A 124 -2.40 26.35 -7.97
C THR A 124 -1.82 25.77 -6.70
N VAL A 125 -2.46 24.74 -6.15
CA VAL A 125 -1.97 23.94 -5.03
C VAL A 125 -2.00 22.47 -5.42
N ASP A 126 -0.92 21.76 -5.10
CA ASP A 126 -0.78 20.32 -5.33
C ASP A 126 -0.87 19.89 -6.82
N CYS A 127 -0.69 20.85 -7.72
CA CYS A 127 -0.68 20.63 -9.17
C CYS A 127 -0.10 21.84 -9.90
N GLY A 128 0.07 21.70 -11.22
CA GLY A 128 0.47 22.79 -12.11
C GLY A 128 1.91 22.71 -12.62
N ILE A 129 2.80 21.97 -11.96
CA ILE A 129 4.24 21.96 -12.32
C ILE A 129 4.54 21.37 -13.70
N THR A 130 3.59 20.62 -14.26
CA THR A 130 3.71 20.01 -15.60
C THR A 130 2.77 20.63 -16.63
N ASN A 131 1.99 21.65 -16.26
CA ASN A 131 0.92 22.25 -17.07
C ASN A 131 1.40 23.47 -17.87
N CYS A 132 2.43 23.30 -18.71
CA CYS A 132 3.07 24.42 -19.41
C CYS A 132 2.12 25.19 -20.34
N GLU A 133 1.36 24.47 -21.18
CA GLU A 133 0.48 25.05 -22.19
C GLU A 133 -0.67 25.86 -21.57
N THR A 134 -1.34 25.30 -20.56
CA THR A 134 -2.48 25.95 -19.90
C THR A 134 -2.06 27.13 -19.04
N VAL A 135 -0.89 27.07 -18.40
CA VAL A 135 -0.32 28.23 -17.70
C VAL A 135 0.01 29.36 -18.67
N ALA A 136 0.64 29.05 -19.81
CA ALA A 136 0.93 30.05 -20.85
C ALA A 136 -0.35 30.73 -21.36
N LEU A 137 -1.39 29.93 -21.66
CA LEU A 137 -2.70 30.43 -22.09
C LEU A 137 -3.32 31.41 -21.07
N LEU A 138 -3.29 31.09 -19.77
CA LEU A 138 -3.83 31.97 -18.74
C LEU A 138 -3.05 33.28 -18.64
N LYS A 139 -1.74 33.24 -18.83
CA LYS A 139 -0.89 34.44 -18.88
C LYS A 139 -1.16 35.31 -20.09
N GLU A 140 -1.41 34.72 -21.26
CA GLU A 140 -1.86 35.47 -22.44
C GLU A 140 -3.18 36.21 -22.19
N ARG A 141 -4.04 35.67 -21.31
CA ARG A 141 -5.28 36.33 -20.85
C ARG A 141 -5.04 37.38 -19.76
N GLY A 142 -3.79 37.67 -19.39
CA GLY A 142 -3.44 38.70 -18.41
C GLY A 142 -3.67 38.30 -16.94
N ILE A 143 -3.77 36.99 -16.68
CA ILE A 143 -3.92 36.44 -15.33
C ILE A 143 -2.52 36.20 -14.76
N THR A 144 -2.25 36.70 -13.55
CA THR A 144 -1.02 36.35 -12.83
C THR A 144 -1.15 34.93 -12.30
N VAL A 145 -0.16 34.08 -12.55
CA VAL A 145 -0.19 32.66 -12.17
C VAL A 145 0.95 32.32 -11.21
N ILE A 146 0.63 31.79 -10.04
CA ILE A 146 1.57 31.21 -9.09
C ILE A 146 1.32 29.71 -9.03
N VAL A 147 2.36 28.91 -9.28
CA VAL A 147 2.28 27.45 -9.16
C VAL A 147 2.87 27.02 -7.83
N THR A 148 2.10 26.29 -7.02
CA THR A 148 2.61 25.63 -5.80
C THR A 148 2.37 24.13 -5.89
N ASP A 149 3.45 23.36 -5.87
CA ASP A 149 3.41 21.94 -6.22
C ASP A 149 4.60 21.19 -5.61
N HIS A 150 4.48 19.88 -5.50
CA HIS A 150 5.49 18.97 -4.98
C HIS A 150 5.73 17.74 -5.89
N HIS A 151 5.02 17.65 -7.02
CA HIS A 151 5.20 16.59 -7.99
C HIS A 151 6.57 16.63 -8.70
N ASN A 152 6.90 15.55 -9.40
CA ASN A 152 8.15 15.48 -10.17
C ASN A 152 8.12 16.47 -11.34
N VAL A 153 9.22 17.21 -11.48
CA VAL A 153 9.43 18.23 -12.51
C VAL A 153 9.81 17.55 -13.83
N LYS A 154 9.28 18.07 -14.95
CA LYS A 154 9.70 17.68 -16.32
C LYS A 154 10.84 18.58 -16.79
N GLU A 155 11.44 18.28 -17.95
CA GLU A 155 12.51 19.11 -18.53
C GLU A 155 12.09 20.58 -18.71
N GLU A 156 10.83 20.81 -19.11
CA GLU A 156 10.25 22.15 -19.25
C GLU A 156 9.36 22.50 -18.06
N LEU A 157 9.56 23.72 -17.54
CA LEU A 157 8.74 24.32 -16.48
C LEU A 157 7.67 25.25 -17.08
N PRO A 158 6.50 25.37 -16.44
CA PRO A 158 5.47 26.31 -16.89
C PRO A 158 5.96 27.75 -16.75
N GLU A 159 5.57 28.63 -17.67
CA GLU A 159 5.97 30.05 -17.66
C GLU A 159 5.24 30.91 -16.61
N ALA A 160 4.94 30.33 -15.44
CA ALA A 160 4.27 30.97 -14.32
C ALA A 160 5.04 32.20 -13.81
N ASP A 161 4.33 33.13 -13.16
CA ASP A 161 4.95 34.30 -12.55
C ASP A 161 5.76 33.93 -11.30
N ALA A 162 5.41 32.86 -10.61
CA ALA A 162 6.25 32.26 -9.56
C ALA A 162 5.98 30.75 -9.46
N ILE A 163 7.02 29.95 -9.18
CA ILE A 163 6.90 28.51 -8.97
C ILE A 163 7.51 28.12 -7.61
N ILE A 164 6.67 27.70 -6.68
CA ILE A 164 7.07 27.15 -5.38
C ILE A 164 7.03 25.63 -5.47
N CYS A 165 8.17 25.02 -5.77
CA CYS A 165 8.33 23.57 -5.80
C CYS A 165 9.75 23.19 -5.39
N ALA A 166 9.88 22.35 -4.36
CA ALA A 166 11.19 21.97 -3.83
C ALA A 166 11.95 21.03 -4.78
N LYS A 167 11.23 20.37 -5.70
CA LYS A 167 11.76 19.42 -6.67
C LYS A 167 12.31 20.06 -7.95
N ARG A 168 12.29 21.40 -8.07
CA ARG A 168 13.06 22.10 -9.10
C ARG A 168 14.56 21.80 -8.96
N GLU A 169 15.27 21.79 -10.07
CA GLU A 169 16.72 21.56 -10.08
C GLU A 169 17.49 22.73 -9.46
N ASP A 170 17.03 23.96 -9.68
CA ASP A 170 17.67 25.19 -9.19
C ASP A 170 17.32 25.55 -7.74
N ASN A 171 16.43 24.80 -7.10
CA ASN A 171 15.85 25.18 -5.82
C ASN A 171 16.81 25.03 -4.63
N THR A 172 16.85 26.04 -3.74
CA THR A 172 17.71 26.07 -2.56
C THR A 172 17.06 25.60 -1.26
N TYR A 173 15.77 25.26 -1.29
CA TYR A 173 15.07 24.73 -0.11
C TYR A 173 15.60 23.34 0.25
N PRO A 174 16.00 23.08 1.51
CA PRO A 174 16.80 21.90 1.86
C PRO A 174 16.02 20.59 1.87
N TYR A 175 14.69 20.62 1.93
CA TYR A 175 13.86 19.42 2.02
C TYR A 175 12.89 19.29 0.83
N ARG A 176 13.00 18.21 0.06
CA ARG A 176 12.31 18.04 -1.24
C ARG A 176 10.98 17.30 -1.19
N GLU A 177 10.64 16.72 -0.04
CA GLU A 177 9.54 15.75 0.09
C GLU A 177 8.29 16.32 0.79
N LEU A 178 8.16 17.65 0.90
CA LEU A 178 6.90 18.25 1.37
C LEU A 178 5.73 17.80 0.47
N CYS A 179 4.57 17.55 1.06
CA CYS A 179 3.29 17.41 0.31
C CYS A 179 2.79 18.80 -0.15
N GLY A 180 1.81 18.85 -1.05
CA GLY A 180 1.20 20.08 -1.56
C GLY A 180 0.67 21.00 -0.45
N ALA A 181 -0.01 20.45 0.56
CA ALA A 181 -0.47 21.20 1.74
C ALA A 181 0.70 21.65 2.64
N GLY A 182 1.79 20.89 2.66
CA GLY A 182 3.06 21.29 3.27
C GLY A 182 3.64 22.53 2.59
N VAL A 183 3.66 22.56 1.25
CA VAL A 183 4.08 23.74 0.48
C VAL A 183 3.15 24.93 0.74
N ALA A 184 1.83 24.72 0.75
CA ALA A 184 0.85 25.76 1.07
C ALA A 184 1.06 26.33 2.50
N LEU A 185 1.37 25.48 3.48
CA LEU A 185 1.73 25.90 4.83
C LEU A 185 2.98 26.77 4.85
N LYS A 186 4.04 26.42 4.09
CA LYS A 186 5.26 27.24 3.97
C LYS A 186 4.99 28.58 3.29
N LEU A 187 4.07 28.64 2.32
CA LEU A 187 3.63 29.90 1.71
C LEU A 187 2.92 30.80 2.73
N VAL A 188 1.98 30.26 3.50
CA VAL A 188 1.32 31.00 4.59
C VAL A 188 2.34 31.45 5.64
N GLU A 189 3.33 30.62 5.96
CA GLU A 189 4.43 31.01 6.85
C GLU A 189 5.21 32.22 6.30
N ALA A 190 5.58 32.19 5.01
CA ALA A 190 6.31 33.27 4.37
C ALA A 190 5.53 34.59 4.40
N LEU A 191 4.24 34.54 4.09
CA LEU A 191 3.32 35.68 4.15
C LEU A 191 3.22 36.24 5.58
N GLY A 192 3.14 35.37 6.58
CA GLY A 192 3.15 35.77 7.99
C GLY A 192 4.46 36.40 8.46
N ARG A 193 5.60 35.88 7.98
CA ARG A 193 6.95 36.40 8.30
C ARG A 193 7.25 37.73 7.61
N ASP A 194 6.75 37.92 6.39
CA ASP A 194 6.86 39.19 5.65
C ASP A 194 6.19 40.35 6.41
N GLY A 195 5.03 40.08 7.03
CA GLY A 195 4.42 40.97 8.00
C GLY A 195 3.51 42.06 7.42
N ARG A 196 3.41 42.20 6.08
CA ARG A 196 2.40 43.06 5.43
C ARG A 196 0.98 42.60 5.74
N HIS A 197 0.74 41.28 5.71
CA HIS A 197 -0.57 40.66 5.89
C HIS A 197 -0.52 39.56 6.95
N LYS A 198 -1.05 39.86 8.15
CA LYS A 198 -0.88 39.00 9.34
C LYS A 198 -1.58 37.66 9.20
N VAL A 199 -0.91 36.58 9.64
CA VAL A 199 -1.52 35.28 9.88
C VAL A 199 -1.95 35.18 11.34
N SER A 200 -3.23 34.94 11.60
CA SER A 200 -3.70 34.77 12.98
C SER A 200 -3.25 33.42 13.56
N PRO A 201 -3.09 33.29 14.90
CA PRO A 201 -2.74 32.02 15.52
C PRO A 201 -3.74 30.89 15.22
N GLY A 202 -5.03 31.21 15.05
CA GLY A 202 -6.07 30.25 14.69
C GLY A 202 -5.88 29.70 13.28
N VAL A 203 -5.67 30.59 12.29
CA VAL A 203 -5.42 30.21 10.89
C VAL A 203 -4.14 29.37 10.79
N TRP A 204 -3.06 29.81 11.44
CA TRP A 204 -1.81 29.06 11.47
C TRP A 204 -1.99 27.64 12.02
N ARG A 205 -2.68 27.51 13.15
CA ARG A 205 -2.91 26.22 13.80
C ARG A 205 -3.81 25.30 12.97
N GLN A 206 -4.83 25.83 12.31
CA GLN A 206 -5.65 25.07 11.36
C GLN A 206 -4.84 24.63 10.14
N ALA A 207 -3.91 25.46 9.65
CA ALA A 207 -3.04 25.10 8.56
C ALA A 207 -2.08 23.95 8.93
N ILE A 208 -1.52 23.97 10.14
CA ILE A 208 -0.71 22.88 10.68
C ILE A 208 -1.52 21.57 10.79
N GLU A 209 -2.76 21.63 11.30
CA GLU A 209 -3.65 20.47 11.38
C GLU A 209 -3.92 19.86 9.99
N ALA A 210 -4.25 20.71 9.01
CA ALA A 210 -4.53 20.30 7.64
C ALA A 210 -3.29 19.70 6.96
N ALA A 211 -2.14 20.37 7.02
CA ALA A 211 -0.88 19.91 6.43
C ALA A 211 -0.39 18.60 7.06
N GLY A 212 -0.58 18.39 8.37
CA GLY A 212 -0.22 17.12 9.01
C GLY A 212 -1.09 15.94 8.55
N ILE A 213 -2.40 16.15 8.38
CA ILE A 213 -3.29 15.13 7.81
C ILE A 213 -2.90 14.83 6.36
N ALA A 214 -2.65 15.87 5.56
CA ALA A 214 -2.22 15.77 4.17
C ALA A 214 -0.92 14.99 3.99
N THR A 215 0.08 15.28 4.83
CA THR A 215 1.38 14.61 4.80
C THR A 215 1.25 13.11 5.02
N ILE A 216 0.33 12.69 5.90
CA ILE A 216 0.02 11.25 6.11
C ILE A 216 -0.78 10.69 4.91
N ALA A 217 -1.68 11.48 4.34
CA ALA A 217 -2.56 11.07 3.25
C ALA A 217 -1.81 10.81 1.93
N ASP A 218 -0.84 11.67 1.63
CA ASP A 218 -0.08 11.66 0.39
C ASP A 218 1.10 10.66 0.41
N LEU A 219 1.33 10.00 1.55
CA LEU A 219 2.35 8.96 1.68
C LEU A 219 3.77 9.46 1.31
N VAL A 220 4.05 10.74 1.56
CA VAL A 220 5.40 11.29 1.46
C VAL A 220 6.27 10.85 2.64
N SER A 221 7.60 11.02 2.50
CA SER A 221 8.54 10.65 3.56
C SER A 221 8.23 11.38 4.87
N LEU A 222 8.06 10.64 5.97
CA LEU A 222 7.88 11.14 7.34
C LEU A 222 9.23 11.33 8.06
N THR A 223 10.15 11.97 7.35
CA THR A 223 11.46 12.39 7.83
C THR A 223 11.51 13.91 7.94
N ASP A 224 12.53 14.43 8.63
CA ASP A 224 12.86 15.86 8.59
C ASP A 224 11.64 16.80 8.86
N GLU A 225 11.40 17.81 8.03
CA GLU A 225 10.35 18.80 8.23
C GLU A 225 8.93 18.21 8.19
N ASN A 226 8.66 17.20 7.35
CA ASN A 226 7.37 16.49 7.35
C ASN A 226 7.09 15.84 8.71
N ARG A 227 8.12 15.23 9.32
CA ARG A 227 8.02 14.65 10.66
C ARG A 227 7.64 15.73 11.68
N THR A 228 8.28 16.90 11.62
CA THR A 228 7.97 18.04 12.49
C THR A 228 6.53 18.55 12.27
N ILE A 229 6.08 18.70 11.02
CA ILE A 229 4.71 19.11 10.68
C ILE A 229 3.71 18.14 11.30
N VAL A 230 3.90 16.83 11.10
CA VAL A 230 3.00 15.80 11.61
C VAL A 230 2.99 15.75 13.14
N LYS A 231 4.14 15.87 13.82
CA LYS A 231 4.19 15.96 15.30
C LYS A 231 3.42 17.17 15.83
N LYS A 232 3.62 18.35 15.23
CA LYS A 232 2.88 19.57 15.60
C LYS A 232 1.39 19.42 15.34
N ALA A 233 1.00 18.77 14.24
CA ALA A 233 -0.39 18.47 13.94
C ALA A 233 -0.99 17.55 14.99
N PHE A 234 -0.38 16.40 15.32
CA PHE A 234 -0.90 15.50 16.36
C PHE A 234 -1.04 16.18 17.73
N ARG A 235 -0.12 17.07 18.11
CA ARG A 235 -0.27 17.89 19.32
C ARG A 235 -1.54 18.74 19.25
N SER A 236 -1.82 19.34 18.09
CA SER A 236 -3.03 20.12 17.87
C SER A 236 -4.30 19.28 17.83
N LEU A 237 -4.26 18.11 17.18
CA LEU A 237 -5.40 17.23 16.96
C LEU A 237 -5.95 16.60 18.25
N LYS A 238 -5.20 16.63 19.36
CA LYS A 238 -5.74 16.30 20.70
C LYS A 238 -6.87 17.23 21.13
N ASN A 239 -6.85 18.48 20.65
CA ASN A 239 -7.94 19.45 20.82
C ASN A 239 -8.02 20.34 19.58
N PRO A 240 -8.59 19.82 18.47
CA PRO A 240 -8.50 20.47 17.16
C PRO A 240 -9.15 21.84 17.16
N VAL A 241 -8.56 22.82 16.47
CA VAL A 241 -9.16 24.16 16.30
C VAL A 241 -10.04 24.26 15.07
N ASN A 242 -9.85 23.40 14.07
CA ASN A 242 -10.78 23.30 12.96
C ASN A 242 -12.08 22.57 13.38
N PRO A 243 -13.28 23.18 13.26
CA PRO A 243 -14.53 22.56 13.67
C PRO A 243 -14.83 21.23 12.95
N GLY A 244 -14.58 21.14 11.65
CA GLY A 244 -14.79 19.92 10.88
C GLY A 244 -13.85 18.79 11.27
N ILE A 245 -12.56 19.08 11.45
CA ILE A 245 -11.60 18.09 11.98
C ILE A 245 -12.05 17.60 13.36
N ARG A 246 -12.48 18.51 14.25
CA ARG A 246 -12.97 18.14 15.58
C ARG A 246 -14.16 17.18 15.51
N VAL A 247 -15.20 17.53 14.76
CA VAL A 247 -16.41 16.69 14.66
C VAL A 247 -16.09 15.35 14.01
N MET A 248 -15.25 15.34 12.96
CA MET A 248 -14.81 14.10 12.32
C MET A 248 -14.05 13.20 13.31
N LEU A 249 -13.12 13.74 14.10
CA LEU A 249 -12.42 12.95 15.10
C LEU A 249 -13.37 12.44 16.20
N GLU A 250 -14.30 13.25 16.70
CA GLU A 250 -15.32 12.83 17.66
C GLU A 250 -16.17 11.66 17.14
N MET A 251 -16.49 11.65 15.84
CA MET A 251 -17.27 10.56 15.21
C MET A 251 -16.46 9.28 15.02
N LEU A 252 -15.16 9.39 14.73
CA LEU A 252 -14.33 8.25 14.32
C LEU A 252 -13.53 7.62 15.44
N LEU A 253 -13.13 8.41 16.44
CA LEU A 253 -12.26 8.00 17.54
C LEU A 253 -13.10 7.33 18.64
N THR A 254 -13.57 6.13 18.35
CA THR A 254 -14.31 5.28 19.30
C THR A 254 -13.39 4.69 20.37
N GLU A 255 -13.99 4.15 21.45
CA GLU A 255 -13.24 3.50 22.54
C GLU A 255 -12.23 2.46 22.01
N GLY A 256 -11.00 2.54 22.52
CA GLY A 256 -9.89 1.65 22.16
C GLY A 256 -9.13 1.98 20.87
N LYS A 257 -9.43 3.09 20.21
CA LYS A 257 -8.60 3.62 19.12
C LYS A 257 -7.64 4.70 19.63
N GLU A 258 -6.37 4.59 19.25
CA GLU A 258 -5.38 5.66 19.44
C GLU A 258 -5.45 6.63 18.25
N LEU A 259 -5.29 7.93 18.51
CA LEU A 259 -5.12 8.93 17.46
C LEU A 259 -3.66 8.94 17.00
N ASP A 260 -3.35 8.12 16.00
CA ASP A 260 -2.01 7.99 15.40
C ASP A 260 -2.06 8.04 13.87
N GLU A 261 -0.91 7.86 13.22
CA GLU A 261 -0.77 7.84 11.75
C GLU A 261 -1.68 6.80 11.09
N THR A 262 -1.86 5.64 11.73
CA THR A 262 -2.65 4.52 11.20
C THR A 262 -4.13 4.89 11.27
N PHE A 263 -4.55 5.49 12.37
CA PHE A 263 -5.91 6.00 12.50
C PHE A 263 -6.23 7.04 11.43
N ILE A 264 -5.36 8.04 11.23
CA ILE A 264 -5.57 9.06 10.20
C ILE A 264 -5.62 8.43 8.81
N SER A 265 -4.65 7.59 8.45
CA SER A 265 -4.53 6.95 7.13
C SER A 265 -5.70 6.01 6.79
N PHE A 266 -6.19 5.22 7.76
CA PHE A 266 -7.23 4.21 7.51
C PHE A 266 -8.66 4.64 7.90
N ASN A 267 -8.83 5.72 8.67
CA ASN A 267 -10.15 6.19 9.09
C ASN A 267 -10.46 7.60 8.58
N PHE A 268 -9.57 8.58 8.75
CA PHE A 268 -9.87 9.98 8.39
C PHE A 268 -9.72 10.20 6.88
N VAL A 269 -8.52 9.94 6.33
CA VAL A 269 -8.18 10.18 4.93
C VAL A 269 -9.11 9.48 3.93
N PRO A 270 -9.55 8.22 4.14
CA PRO A 270 -10.42 7.54 3.18
C PRO A 270 -11.78 8.19 3.02
N ARG A 271 -12.24 9.01 3.98
CA ARG A 271 -13.49 9.76 3.88
C ARG A 271 -13.34 11.00 3.01
N ILE A 272 -12.24 11.72 3.17
CA ILE A 272 -11.89 12.85 2.31
C ILE A 272 -11.75 12.37 0.85
N ASN A 273 -10.99 11.29 0.65
CA ASN A 273 -10.74 10.71 -0.67
C ASN A 273 -11.97 10.00 -1.27
N ALA A 274 -13.01 9.68 -0.49
CA ALA A 274 -14.23 9.09 -1.04
C ALA A 274 -15.02 10.09 -1.87
N ALA A 275 -15.04 11.37 -1.46
CA ALA A 275 -15.71 12.43 -2.19
C ALA A 275 -15.16 12.55 -3.61
N GLY A 276 -13.84 12.71 -3.78
CA GLY A 276 -13.22 12.80 -5.11
C GLY A 276 -13.25 11.52 -5.97
N ARG A 277 -13.75 10.40 -5.43
CA ARG A 277 -13.85 9.12 -6.17
C ARG A 277 -15.26 8.79 -6.66
N LEU A 278 -16.29 9.19 -5.91
CA LEU A 278 -17.68 8.85 -6.21
C LEU A 278 -18.57 10.08 -6.41
N TYR A 279 -18.12 11.26 -5.96
CA TYR A 279 -18.94 12.45 -5.84
C TYR A 279 -18.13 13.71 -6.20
N ASP A 280 -18.67 14.86 -5.82
CA ASP A 280 -18.00 16.14 -5.95
C ASP A 280 -16.97 16.33 -4.83
N SER A 281 -15.71 16.55 -5.19
CA SER A 281 -14.60 16.81 -4.27
C SER A 281 -14.80 18.09 -3.43
N ARG A 282 -15.66 19.03 -3.86
CA ARG A 282 -16.01 20.23 -3.08
C ARG A 282 -16.70 19.92 -1.75
N GLU A 283 -17.37 18.77 -1.64
CA GLU A 283 -17.97 18.32 -0.37
C GLU A 283 -16.90 18.06 0.70
N ALA A 284 -15.72 17.57 0.30
CA ALA A 284 -14.60 17.37 1.21
C ALA A 284 -14.02 18.70 1.71
N LEU A 285 -13.97 19.73 0.86
CA LEU A 285 -13.54 21.06 1.25
C LEU A 285 -14.45 21.70 2.30
N ARG A 286 -15.77 21.47 2.20
CA ARG A 286 -16.74 22.01 3.16
C ARG A 286 -16.38 21.63 4.59
N LEU A 287 -15.89 20.41 4.83
CA LEU A 287 -15.43 19.99 6.15
C LEU A 287 -14.37 20.94 6.74
N PHE A 288 -13.38 21.36 5.94
CA PHE A 288 -12.28 22.19 6.43
C PHE A 288 -12.63 23.68 6.47
N LEU A 289 -13.56 24.14 5.63
CA LEU A 289 -13.92 25.56 5.49
C LEU A 289 -15.09 25.99 6.39
N GLU A 290 -15.93 25.07 6.84
CA GLU A 290 -17.10 25.38 7.67
C GLU A 290 -16.71 25.77 9.10
N ASP A 291 -17.26 26.89 9.58
CA ASP A 291 -17.00 27.40 10.92
C ASP A 291 -18.14 27.05 11.89
N ASP A 292 -19.36 26.84 11.37
CA ASP A 292 -20.50 26.43 12.19
C ASP A 292 -20.40 24.94 12.56
N PRO A 293 -20.43 24.57 13.86
CA PRO A 293 -20.32 23.17 14.29
C PRO A 293 -21.42 22.25 13.72
N LYS A 294 -22.62 22.77 13.44
CA LYS A 294 -23.69 21.96 12.86
C LYS A 294 -23.43 21.71 11.38
N GLY A 295 -23.07 22.75 10.61
CA GLY A 295 -22.66 22.60 9.21
C GLY A 295 -21.46 21.65 9.07
N ALA A 296 -20.49 21.75 9.98
CA ALA A 296 -19.31 20.88 10.01
C ALA A 296 -19.68 19.42 10.29
N ARG A 297 -20.67 19.17 11.15
CA ARG A 297 -21.23 17.84 11.42
C ARG A 297 -21.95 17.26 10.21
N GLU A 298 -22.76 18.05 9.52
CA GLU A 298 -23.43 17.63 8.29
C GLU A 298 -22.41 17.21 7.22
N ALA A 299 -21.35 18.00 7.00
CA ALA A 299 -20.27 17.66 6.08
C ALA A 299 -19.56 16.35 6.49
N ALA A 300 -19.27 16.20 7.78
CA ALA A 300 -18.65 14.99 8.34
C ALA A 300 -19.50 13.71 8.15
N GLU A 301 -20.81 13.81 8.39
CA GLU A 301 -21.76 12.71 8.20
C GLU A 301 -21.87 12.32 6.73
N GLU A 302 -21.93 13.30 5.83
CA GLU A 302 -21.99 13.05 4.39
C GLU A 302 -20.72 12.36 3.88
N LEU A 303 -19.52 12.84 4.24
CA LEU A 303 -18.27 12.16 3.86
C LEU A 303 -18.16 10.74 4.41
N THR A 304 -18.75 10.48 5.59
CA THR A 304 -18.84 9.13 6.14
C THR A 304 -19.77 8.24 5.31
N ARG A 305 -20.95 8.75 4.93
CA ARG A 305 -21.88 8.05 4.05
C ARG A 305 -21.24 7.69 2.71
N GLN A 306 -20.56 8.65 2.07
CA GLN A 306 -19.87 8.46 0.79
C GLN A 306 -18.75 7.40 0.89
N ASN A 307 -18.00 7.42 1.98
CA ASN A 307 -16.97 6.42 2.24
C ASN A 307 -17.53 5.00 2.42
N ASP A 308 -18.66 4.87 3.09
CA ASP A 308 -19.31 3.59 3.32
C ASP A 308 -19.90 3.04 2.02
N GLU A 309 -20.52 3.89 1.20
CA GLU A 309 -20.97 3.53 -0.16
C GLU A 309 -19.80 3.08 -1.04
N ARG A 310 -18.67 3.82 -1.02
CA ARG A 310 -17.45 3.40 -1.71
C ARG A 310 -16.97 2.02 -1.25
N LYS A 311 -16.96 1.73 0.05
CA LYS A 311 -16.55 0.39 0.55
C LYS A 311 -17.49 -0.70 0.06
N GLN A 312 -18.79 -0.44 0.00
CA GLN A 312 -19.77 -1.41 -0.51
C GLN A 312 -19.53 -1.70 -1.98
N ILE A 313 -19.41 -0.67 -2.83
CA ILE A 313 -19.12 -0.82 -4.26
C ILE A 313 -17.80 -1.56 -4.46
N GLU A 314 -16.76 -1.15 -3.73
CA GLU A 314 -15.43 -1.78 -3.75
C GLU A 314 -15.48 -3.28 -3.39
N SER A 315 -16.23 -3.67 -2.35
CA SER A 315 -16.36 -5.08 -1.95
C SER A 315 -17.01 -5.91 -3.07
N VAL A 316 -18.10 -5.41 -3.65
CA VAL A 316 -18.81 -6.09 -4.74
C VAL A 316 -17.90 -6.28 -5.96
N VAL A 317 -17.21 -5.21 -6.37
CA VAL A 317 -16.29 -5.26 -7.51
C VAL A 317 -15.11 -6.20 -7.23
N PHE A 318 -14.54 -6.18 -6.02
CA PHE A 318 -13.45 -7.07 -5.64
C PHE A 318 -13.88 -8.55 -5.65
N GLU A 319 -15.05 -8.88 -5.08
CA GLU A 319 -15.60 -10.24 -5.08
C GLU A 319 -15.90 -10.75 -6.49
N GLU A 320 -16.42 -9.89 -7.38
CA GLU A 320 -16.61 -10.24 -8.79
C GLU A 320 -15.30 -10.42 -9.54
N ALA A 321 -14.30 -9.57 -9.28
CA ALA A 321 -12.98 -9.70 -9.87
C ALA A 321 -12.30 -11.00 -9.44
N VAL A 322 -12.32 -11.33 -8.13
CA VAL A 322 -11.80 -12.61 -7.60
C VAL A 322 -12.49 -13.79 -8.27
N ARG A 323 -13.83 -13.78 -8.38
CA ARG A 323 -14.58 -14.83 -9.11
C ARG A 323 -14.15 -14.97 -10.57
N GLN A 324 -13.84 -13.87 -11.25
CA GLN A 324 -13.34 -13.92 -12.62
C GLN A 324 -11.92 -14.49 -12.68
N VAL A 325 -11.05 -14.15 -11.74
CA VAL A 325 -9.66 -14.64 -11.64
C VAL A 325 -9.60 -16.13 -11.36
N GLU A 326 -10.42 -16.60 -10.41
CA GLU A 326 -10.43 -17.99 -9.94
C GLU A 326 -11.36 -18.91 -10.73
N SER A 327 -12.06 -18.38 -11.73
CA SER A 327 -13.01 -19.15 -12.54
C SER A 327 -12.32 -20.34 -13.24
N PRO A 328 -12.81 -21.57 -13.06
CA PRO A 328 -12.32 -22.74 -13.81
C PRO A 328 -12.52 -22.62 -15.32
N SER A 329 -13.44 -21.74 -15.75
CA SER A 329 -13.72 -21.48 -17.16
C SER A 329 -12.80 -20.42 -17.80
N ARG A 330 -11.96 -19.75 -16.99
CA ARG A 330 -11.00 -18.77 -17.49
C ARG A 330 -10.01 -19.47 -18.43
N PRO A 331 -9.75 -18.94 -19.65
CA PRO A 331 -8.83 -19.57 -20.59
C PRO A 331 -7.50 -19.89 -19.92
N ALA A 332 -6.94 -21.08 -20.18
CA ALA A 332 -5.69 -21.54 -19.58
C ALA A 332 -4.52 -20.56 -19.77
N LYS A 333 -4.56 -19.77 -20.86
CA LYS A 333 -3.59 -18.70 -21.11
C LYS A 333 -3.66 -17.57 -20.08
N TRP A 334 -4.81 -17.27 -19.49
CA TRP A 334 -5.00 -16.11 -18.61
C TRP A 334 -5.38 -16.46 -17.18
N ASN A 335 -5.45 -17.75 -16.84
CA ASN A 335 -5.81 -18.20 -15.50
C ASN A 335 -4.66 -17.94 -14.50
N LEU A 336 -4.92 -18.18 -13.22
CA LEU A 336 -3.95 -17.94 -12.14
C LEU A 336 -2.63 -18.72 -12.29
N ILE A 337 -2.63 -19.77 -13.09
CA ILE A 337 -1.46 -20.63 -13.30
C ILE A 337 -0.48 -20.00 -14.29
N ASN A 338 -0.97 -19.22 -15.26
CA ASN A 338 -0.07 -18.41 -16.07
C ASN A 338 0.38 -17.18 -15.28
N MET A 339 1.63 -17.19 -14.82
CA MET A 339 2.23 -16.08 -14.06
C MET A 339 2.81 -14.95 -14.93
N LYS A 340 2.66 -15.01 -16.26
CA LYS A 340 3.17 -13.96 -17.16
C LYS A 340 2.36 -12.68 -17.02
N GLY A 341 3.03 -11.57 -16.71
CA GLY A 341 2.44 -10.24 -16.67
C GLY A 341 1.32 -10.04 -15.65
N PRO A 342 0.63 -8.88 -15.67
CA PRO A 342 -0.40 -8.54 -14.70
C PRO A 342 -1.69 -9.37 -14.83
N ILE A 343 -2.39 -9.56 -13.71
CA ILE A 343 -3.77 -10.05 -13.69
C ILE A 343 -4.66 -8.98 -14.33
N VAL A 344 -5.34 -9.32 -15.43
CA VAL A 344 -6.31 -8.43 -16.06
C VAL A 344 -7.72 -8.95 -15.79
N VAL A 345 -8.59 -8.08 -15.28
CA VAL A 345 -10.02 -8.34 -15.05
C VAL A 345 -10.86 -7.24 -15.68
N TYR A 346 -12.07 -7.61 -16.09
CA TYR A 346 -13.04 -6.70 -16.69
C TYR A 346 -14.43 -7.03 -16.16
N GLY A 347 -15.18 -6.00 -15.79
CA GLY A 347 -16.58 -6.13 -15.41
C GLY A 347 -17.44 -5.02 -15.99
N LYS A 348 -18.71 -5.35 -16.20
CA LYS A 348 -19.70 -4.43 -16.76
C LYS A 348 -20.33 -3.60 -15.64
N GLY A 349 -20.38 -2.29 -15.81
CA GLY A 349 -21.00 -1.36 -14.86
C GLY A 349 -20.24 -1.22 -13.54
N TRP A 350 -18.97 -1.63 -13.48
CA TRP A 350 -18.12 -1.36 -12.33
C TRP A 350 -17.80 0.14 -12.26
N HIS A 351 -17.94 0.74 -11.08
CA HIS A 351 -17.70 2.17 -10.91
C HIS A 351 -16.22 2.50 -11.10
N GLN A 352 -15.89 3.46 -11.97
CA GLN A 352 -14.49 3.76 -12.30
C GLN A 352 -13.67 4.26 -11.08
N GLY A 353 -14.29 5.03 -10.17
CA GLY A 353 -13.68 5.51 -8.93
C GLY A 353 -13.10 4.45 -7.96
N VAL A 354 -13.51 3.18 -8.07
CA VAL A 354 -12.99 2.08 -7.22
C VAL A 354 -11.95 1.18 -7.89
N LEU A 355 -11.77 1.27 -9.21
CA LEU A 355 -10.90 0.34 -9.97
C LEU A 355 -9.47 0.30 -9.44
N GLY A 356 -8.90 1.46 -9.13
CA GLY A 356 -7.53 1.54 -8.61
C GLY A 356 -7.36 0.92 -7.22
N ILE A 357 -8.42 0.94 -6.39
CA ILE A 357 -8.41 0.31 -5.07
C ILE A 357 -8.49 -1.21 -5.23
N VAL A 358 -9.42 -1.67 -6.08
CA VAL A 358 -9.58 -3.11 -6.38
C VAL A 358 -8.32 -3.67 -7.03
N ALA A 359 -7.70 -2.94 -7.97
CA ALA A 359 -6.43 -3.33 -8.58
C ALA A 359 -5.33 -3.48 -7.53
N GLY A 360 -5.23 -2.55 -6.57
CA GLY A 360 -4.29 -2.65 -5.45
C GLY A 360 -4.57 -3.86 -4.57
N LYS A 361 -5.83 -4.10 -4.22
CA LYS A 361 -6.24 -5.28 -3.42
C LYS A 361 -5.93 -6.59 -4.12
N LEU A 362 -6.28 -6.74 -5.41
CA LEU A 362 -5.93 -7.92 -6.20
C LEU A 362 -4.42 -8.08 -6.28
N SER A 363 -3.70 -6.97 -6.45
CA SER A 363 -2.25 -6.98 -6.57
C SER A 363 -1.57 -7.51 -5.32
N GLN A 364 -2.08 -7.12 -4.14
CA GLN A 364 -1.60 -7.62 -2.85
C GLN A 364 -2.08 -9.05 -2.58
N TYR A 365 -3.36 -9.32 -2.83
CA TYR A 365 -3.98 -10.63 -2.57
C TYR A 365 -3.31 -11.77 -3.35
N TYR A 366 -2.99 -11.53 -4.62
CA TYR A 366 -2.32 -12.52 -5.47
C TYR A 366 -0.80 -12.33 -5.59
N ARG A 367 -0.23 -11.34 -4.88
CA ARG A 367 1.19 -10.95 -5.00
C ARG A 367 1.65 -10.82 -6.46
N ARG A 368 0.83 -10.15 -7.26
CA ARG A 368 1.02 -10.03 -8.71
C ARG A 368 0.33 -8.77 -9.21
N SER A 369 1.03 -7.95 -10.00
CA SER A 369 0.46 -6.73 -10.60
C SER A 369 -0.92 -6.98 -11.19
N ALA A 370 -1.84 -6.03 -11.10
CA ALA A 370 -3.21 -6.21 -11.58
C ALA A 370 -3.72 -4.97 -12.32
N ILE A 371 -4.61 -5.17 -13.30
CA ILE A 371 -5.34 -4.13 -14.04
C ILE A 371 -6.83 -4.48 -14.04
N VAL A 372 -7.66 -3.54 -13.58
CA VAL A 372 -9.12 -3.71 -13.46
C VAL A 372 -9.80 -2.76 -14.44
N PHE A 373 -10.58 -3.32 -15.36
CA PHE A 373 -11.32 -2.59 -16.39
C PHE A 373 -12.82 -2.52 -16.13
N THR A 374 -13.43 -1.42 -16.59
CA THR A 374 -14.87 -1.21 -16.68
C THR A 374 -15.27 -0.68 -18.05
N ASP A 375 -16.53 -0.86 -18.43
CA ASP A 375 -17.13 -0.18 -19.60
C ASP A 375 -17.73 1.20 -19.28
N ASP A 376 -17.58 1.69 -18.05
CA ASP A 376 -17.77 3.09 -17.66
C ASP A 376 -16.60 3.96 -18.17
N SER A 377 -16.64 4.26 -19.47
CA SER A 377 -15.65 5.08 -20.19
C SER A 377 -16.34 6.25 -20.90
N ILE A 378 -15.71 7.43 -20.86
CA ILE A 378 -16.15 8.62 -21.61
C ILE A 378 -16.04 8.37 -23.13
N GLU A 379 -14.99 7.63 -23.53
CA GLU A 379 -14.79 7.23 -24.91
C GLU A 379 -15.72 6.06 -25.27
N LYS A 380 -16.54 6.27 -26.30
CA LYS A 380 -17.48 5.28 -26.82
C LYS A 380 -16.73 4.05 -27.34
N ASP A 381 -17.27 2.86 -27.07
CA ASP A 381 -16.72 1.55 -27.45
C ASP A 381 -15.35 1.21 -26.82
N CYS A 382 -14.89 2.01 -25.86
CA CYS A 382 -13.69 1.76 -25.06
C CYS A 382 -14.03 1.26 -23.65
N VAL A 383 -13.04 0.65 -23.00
CA VAL A 383 -13.04 0.31 -21.59
C VAL A 383 -11.93 1.09 -20.89
N LYS A 384 -12.21 1.56 -19.67
CA LYS A 384 -11.26 2.27 -18.83
C LYS A 384 -10.73 1.34 -17.76
N GLY A 385 -9.41 1.33 -17.58
CA GLY A 385 -8.70 0.48 -16.65
C GLY A 385 -7.85 1.27 -15.66
N SER A 386 -7.72 0.74 -14.45
CA SER A 386 -6.71 1.17 -13.49
C SER A 386 -5.85 -0.01 -13.07
N GLY A 387 -4.53 0.17 -13.11
CA GLY A 387 -3.56 -0.85 -12.76
C GLY A 387 -2.69 -0.47 -11.56
N ARG A 388 -2.23 -1.50 -10.84
CA ARG A 388 -1.27 -1.42 -9.74
C ARG A 388 -0.20 -2.48 -9.93
N ALA A 389 1.05 -2.10 -9.74
CA ALA A 389 2.18 -3.01 -9.79
C ALA A 389 2.39 -3.69 -8.43
N PHE A 390 2.81 -4.95 -8.45
CA PHE A 390 3.35 -5.66 -7.30
C PHE A 390 4.88 -5.73 -7.39
N GLY A 391 5.57 -5.64 -6.26
CA GLY A 391 7.05 -5.61 -6.23
C GLY A 391 7.59 -4.54 -7.18
N ASP A 392 8.76 -4.77 -7.76
CA ASP A 392 9.42 -3.81 -8.66
C ASP A 392 9.00 -3.84 -10.14
N TYR A 393 7.90 -4.52 -10.44
CA TYR A 393 7.33 -4.55 -11.78
C TYR A 393 7.07 -3.14 -12.33
N ASP A 394 7.60 -2.84 -13.52
CA ASP A 394 7.36 -1.57 -14.20
C ASP A 394 6.11 -1.65 -15.08
N LEU A 395 4.96 -1.33 -14.47
CA LEU A 395 3.68 -1.35 -15.15
C LEU A 395 3.62 -0.29 -16.27
N PHE A 396 4.13 0.91 -16.01
CA PHE A 396 4.11 1.99 -16.99
C PHE A 396 5.05 1.70 -18.17
N GLY A 397 6.26 1.21 -17.89
CA GLY A 397 7.21 0.78 -18.91
C GLY A 397 6.64 -0.35 -19.78
N SER A 398 5.97 -1.32 -19.17
CA SER A 398 5.28 -2.41 -19.90
C SER A 398 4.18 -1.89 -20.82
N LEU A 399 3.33 -0.98 -20.33
CA LEU A 399 2.28 -0.35 -21.13
C LEU A 399 2.87 0.47 -22.29
N THR A 400 3.99 1.15 -22.05
CA THR A 400 4.71 1.92 -23.08
C THR A 400 5.18 1.03 -24.23
N LYS A 401 5.67 -0.18 -23.94
CA LYS A 401 6.08 -1.16 -24.98
C LYS A 401 4.90 -1.65 -25.84
N ILE A 402 3.67 -1.57 -25.34
CA ILE A 402 2.46 -2.04 -26.04
C ILE A 402 1.47 -0.92 -26.37
N ALA A 403 1.97 0.33 -26.46
CA ALA A 403 1.16 1.53 -26.68
C ALA A 403 0.16 1.38 -27.86
N ASP A 404 0.56 0.70 -28.93
CA ASP A 404 -0.26 0.44 -30.12
C ASP A 404 -1.55 -0.35 -29.85
N THR A 405 -1.63 -1.06 -28.71
CA THR A 405 -2.82 -1.81 -28.28
C THR A 405 -3.78 -0.99 -27.42
N THR A 406 -3.41 0.24 -27.08
CA THR A 406 -4.17 1.15 -26.21
C THR A 406 -4.67 2.36 -27.00
N VAL A 407 -5.75 2.99 -26.52
CA VAL A 407 -6.18 4.29 -27.05
C VAL A 407 -5.44 5.42 -26.35
N ASN A 408 -5.31 5.32 -25.03
CA ASN A 408 -4.54 6.22 -24.20
C ASN A 408 -4.09 5.51 -22.92
N PHE A 409 -2.96 5.89 -22.36
CA PHE A 409 -2.52 5.45 -21.04
C PHE A 409 -1.64 6.51 -20.38
N GLY A 410 -1.57 6.47 -19.06
CA GLY A 410 -0.76 7.39 -18.27
C GLY A 410 -0.51 6.83 -16.87
N GLY A 411 0.40 7.45 -16.13
CA GLY A 411 0.76 7.05 -14.78
C GLY A 411 2.26 6.89 -14.62
N HIS A 412 2.67 6.10 -13.64
CA HIS A 412 4.07 5.91 -13.23
C HIS A 412 4.33 4.42 -12.98
N LYS A 413 5.61 4.06 -12.70
CA LYS A 413 6.08 2.67 -12.52
C LYS A 413 5.10 1.76 -11.76
N LYS A 414 4.55 2.21 -10.63
CA LYS A 414 3.70 1.41 -9.73
C LYS A 414 2.18 1.52 -9.97
N ALA A 415 1.70 2.48 -10.78
CA ALA A 415 0.28 2.69 -11.00
C ALA A 415 0.01 3.35 -12.35
N ALA A 416 -0.99 2.83 -13.09
CA ALA A 416 -1.34 3.36 -14.40
C ALA A 416 -2.86 3.43 -14.61
N GLY A 417 -3.31 4.40 -15.40
CA GLY A 417 -4.62 4.42 -16.03
C GLY A 417 -4.46 4.05 -17.50
N VAL A 418 -5.37 3.25 -18.04
CA VAL A 418 -5.30 2.76 -19.43
C VAL A 418 -6.70 2.73 -20.05
N VAL A 419 -6.81 3.09 -21.32
CA VAL A 419 -8.04 3.00 -22.11
C VAL A 419 -7.78 2.09 -23.29
N VAL A 420 -8.66 1.09 -23.49
CA VAL A 420 -8.52 0.07 -24.55
C VAL A 420 -9.85 -0.07 -25.26
N LYS A 421 -9.86 -0.35 -26.57
CA LYS A 421 -11.11 -0.69 -27.28
C LYS A 421 -11.68 -1.99 -26.73
N LYS A 422 -12.99 -2.05 -26.52
CA LYS A 422 -13.66 -3.19 -25.86
C LYS A 422 -13.45 -4.52 -26.59
N ASP A 423 -13.41 -4.49 -27.91
CA ASP A 423 -13.16 -5.66 -28.78
C ASP A 423 -11.66 -6.04 -28.86
N LYS A 424 -10.77 -5.23 -28.29
CA LYS A 424 -9.31 -5.40 -28.30
C LYS A 424 -8.70 -5.76 -26.95
N ILE A 425 -9.50 -5.98 -25.91
CA ILE A 425 -9.02 -6.39 -24.58
C ILE A 425 -8.14 -7.66 -24.66
N SER A 426 -8.53 -8.64 -25.48
CA SER A 426 -7.74 -9.87 -25.64
C SER A 426 -6.40 -9.62 -26.33
N ASP A 427 -6.36 -8.73 -27.33
CA ASP A 427 -5.13 -8.36 -28.03
C ASP A 427 -4.18 -7.62 -27.07
N PHE A 428 -4.72 -6.69 -26.26
CA PHE A 428 -4.00 -6.01 -25.19
C PHE A 428 -3.42 -6.98 -24.15
N MET A 429 -4.22 -7.92 -23.64
CA MET A 429 -3.75 -8.93 -22.67
C MET A 429 -2.62 -9.78 -23.23
N ASN A 430 -2.73 -10.19 -24.50
CA ASN A 430 -1.70 -10.99 -25.16
C ASN A 430 -0.39 -10.23 -25.33
N ALA A 431 -0.44 -8.97 -25.77
CA ALA A 431 0.74 -8.13 -25.93
C ALA A 431 1.41 -7.84 -24.57
N LEU A 432 0.59 -7.58 -23.54
CA LEU A 432 1.07 -7.33 -22.19
C LEU A 432 1.83 -8.54 -21.63
N GLU A 433 1.27 -9.76 -21.73
CA GLU A 433 1.95 -10.97 -21.28
C GLU A 433 3.27 -11.23 -22.02
N GLU A 434 3.35 -10.88 -23.31
CA GLU A 434 4.55 -11.05 -24.12
C GLU A 434 5.69 -10.15 -23.63
N VAL A 435 5.42 -8.87 -23.38
CA VAL A 435 6.44 -7.93 -22.89
C VAL A 435 6.81 -8.14 -21.42
N SER A 436 5.93 -8.76 -20.62
CA SER A 436 6.18 -9.05 -19.20
C SER A 436 7.05 -10.29 -18.95
N CYS A 437 7.35 -11.10 -19.98
CA CYS A 437 8.13 -12.33 -19.81
C CYS A 437 9.59 -12.08 -19.35
N GLU A 438 10.07 -10.85 -19.45
CA GLU A 438 11.45 -10.46 -19.12
C GLU A 438 11.64 -10.02 -17.65
N ASP A 439 10.55 -9.71 -16.93
CA ASP A 439 10.56 -9.00 -15.64
C ASP A 439 10.03 -9.83 -14.44
N LEU A 440 10.05 -11.17 -14.53
CA LEU A 440 9.74 -12.05 -13.39
C LEU A 440 10.89 -12.03 -12.37
N ALA A 441 11.20 -10.87 -11.81
CA ALA A 441 11.96 -10.80 -10.58
C ALA A 441 11.11 -11.45 -9.49
N VAL A 442 11.56 -12.61 -9.00
CA VAL A 442 11.08 -13.17 -7.75
C VAL A 442 11.59 -12.23 -6.67
N ASP A 443 10.76 -11.25 -6.32
CA ASP A 443 11.05 -10.41 -5.17
C ASP A 443 10.98 -11.32 -3.95
N GLU A 444 12.12 -11.56 -3.31
CA GLU A 444 12.12 -12.13 -1.96
C GLU A 444 11.46 -11.06 -1.09
N ASP A 445 10.27 -11.33 -0.57
CA ASP A 445 9.62 -10.44 0.39
C ASP A 445 10.42 -10.48 1.70
N ILE A 446 11.52 -9.74 1.73
CA ILE A 446 12.44 -9.68 2.86
C ILE A 446 11.85 -8.69 3.85
N THR A 447 11.20 -9.22 4.89
CA THR A 447 10.83 -8.39 6.03
C THR A 447 12.09 -7.97 6.78
N GLU A 448 12.40 -6.68 6.73
CA GLU A 448 13.52 -6.13 7.48
C GLU A 448 13.19 -6.04 8.97
N VAL A 449 13.87 -6.85 9.77
CA VAL A 449 13.76 -6.89 11.22
C VAL A 449 14.79 -5.95 11.86
N GLU A 450 14.37 -5.16 12.85
CA GLU A 450 15.22 -4.23 13.59
C GLU A 450 16.14 -4.97 14.56
N CYS A 451 15.58 -5.85 15.39
CA CYS A 451 16.31 -6.68 16.32
C CYS A 451 15.46 -7.88 16.80
N GLU A 452 16.10 -8.81 17.49
CA GLU A 452 15.43 -9.91 18.18
C GLU A 452 15.11 -9.48 19.61
N LEU A 453 13.85 -9.69 20.04
CA LEU A 453 13.38 -9.39 21.39
C LEU A 453 12.89 -10.67 22.07
N PRO A 454 13.34 -10.95 23.31
CA PRO A 454 12.74 -11.99 24.13
C PRO A 454 11.34 -11.58 24.60
N VAL A 455 10.51 -12.55 24.98
CA VAL A 455 9.14 -12.30 25.48
C VAL A 455 9.12 -11.35 26.69
N SER A 456 10.13 -11.40 27.55
CA SER A 456 10.28 -10.52 28.72
C SER A 456 10.40 -9.03 28.37
N MET A 457 10.88 -8.71 27.16
CA MET A 457 10.94 -7.33 26.64
C MET A 457 9.59 -6.84 26.09
N LEU A 458 8.58 -7.70 25.96
CA LEU A 458 7.27 -7.34 25.39
C LEU A 458 6.37 -6.70 26.46
N ASN A 459 6.83 -5.55 26.94
CA ASN A 459 6.24 -4.80 28.02
C ASN A 459 6.06 -3.32 27.66
N ARG A 460 5.37 -2.59 28.54
CA ARG A 460 4.93 -1.21 28.27
C ARG A 460 6.11 -0.25 28.13
N ASP A 461 7.21 -0.49 28.80
CA ASP A 461 8.37 0.41 28.71
C ASP A 461 9.06 0.26 27.36
N THR A 462 9.14 -0.95 26.82
CA THR A 462 9.56 -1.17 25.42
C THR A 462 8.63 -0.46 24.43
N TYR A 463 7.30 -0.53 24.63
CA TYR A 463 6.36 0.22 23.78
C TYR A 463 6.57 1.74 23.84
N LYS A 464 6.84 2.30 25.03
CA LYS A 464 7.17 3.74 25.18
C LYS A 464 8.46 4.10 24.45
N THR A 465 9.50 3.26 24.54
CA THR A 465 10.76 3.46 23.79
C THR A 465 10.52 3.52 22.29
N ILE A 466 9.73 2.58 21.76
CA ILE A 466 9.30 2.58 20.36
C ILE A 466 8.52 3.86 20.02
N GLY A 467 7.68 4.32 20.95
CA GLY A 467 6.88 5.54 20.82
C GLY A 467 7.68 6.81 20.53
N ILE A 468 8.96 6.90 20.94
CA ILE A 468 9.86 8.03 20.63
C ILE A 468 10.03 8.20 19.11
N PHE A 469 9.95 7.09 18.36
CA PHE A 469 10.09 7.08 16.92
C PHE A 469 8.81 7.42 16.16
N LYS A 470 7.65 7.54 16.83
CA LYS A 470 6.43 8.07 16.19
C LYS A 470 6.65 9.51 15.70
N PRO A 471 5.99 9.95 14.62
CA PRO A 471 5.07 9.18 13.77
C PRO A 471 5.79 8.19 12.84
N PHE A 472 5.14 7.08 12.54
CA PHE A 472 5.64 6.08 11.57
C PHE A 472 5.04 6.29 10.17
N GLY A 473 5.77 5.90 9.13
CA GLY A 473 5.33 6.02 7.74
C GLY A 473 6.47 5.75 6.76
N ILE A 474 6.33 6.21 5.52
CA ILE A 474 7.42 6.12 4.53
C ILE A 474 8.64 6.89 5.04
N GLY A 475 9.84 6.36 4.84
CA GLY A 475 11.08 6.92 5.38
C GLY A 475 11.31 6.72 6.89
N ASN A 476 10.28 6.38 7.66
CA ASN A 476 10.41 6.02 9.08
C ASN A 476 9.39 4.93 9.44
N ARG A 477 9.63 3.70 8.98
CA ARG A 477 8.71 2.59 9.21
C ARG A 477 8.57 2.26 10.68
N LYS A 478 7.43 1.66 11.03
CA LYS A 478 7.22 1.08 12.36
C LYS A 478 8.22 -0.07 12.58
N PRO A 479 8.93 -0.12 13.72
CA PRO A 479 9.86 -1.20 14.03
C PRO A 479 9.20 -2.58 13.96
N GLN A 480 9.87 -3.51 13.26
CA GLN A 480 9.53 -4.92 13.21
C GLN A 480 10.56 -5.69 14.05
N PHE A 481 10.08 -6.59 14.89
CA PHE A 481 10.89 -7.39 15.80
C PHE A 481 10.72 -8.87 15.51
N LEU A 482 11.74 -9.64 15.87
CA LEU A 482 11.73 -11.09 15.79
C LEU A 482 11.71 -11.69 17.20
N THR A 483 10.89 -12.71 17.40
CA THR A 483 11.01 -13.62 18.55
C THR A 483 11.00 -15.04 18.06
N ARG A 484 11.95 -15.84 18.54
CA ARG A 484 12.13 -17.23 18.13
C ARG A 484 11.63 -18.22 19.17
N ASP A 485 11.44 -19.45 18.72
CA ASP A 485 11.19 -20.63 19.57
C ASP A 485 9.96 -20.48 20.48
N LEU A 486 8.87 -19.93 19.95
CA LEU A 486 7.59 -19.82 20.66
C LEU A 486 6.73 -21.06 20.41
N VAL A 487 6.14 -21.63 21.46
CA VAL A 487 5.13 -22.68 21.35
C VAL A 487 3.77 -22.05 21.18
N ILE A 488 2.99 -22.52 20.20
CA ILE A 488 1.58 -22.16 20.08
C ILE A 488 0.80 -22.82 21.22
N GLY A 489 0.31 -22.01 22.17
CA GLY A 489 -0.60 -22.45 23.22
C GLY A 489 -2.06 -22.51 22.78
N GLY A 490 -2.46 -21.61 21.88
CA GLY A 490 -3.83 -21.55 21.36
C GLY A 490 -3.94 -20.81 20.02
N ILE A 491 -4.93 -21.20 19.22
CA ILE A 491 -5.24 -20.61 17.90
C ILE A 491 -6.72 -20.24 17.89
N PHE A 492 -7.02 -18.99 17.55
CA PHE A 492 -8.39 -18.46 17.55
C PHE A 492 -8.70 -17.79 16.21
N PRO A 493 -9.68 -18.28 15.44
CA PRO A 493 -10.13 -17.61 14.22
C PRO A 493 -10.86 -16.31 14.57
N MET A 494 -10.60 -15.27 13.78
CA MET A 494 -11.23 -13.95 13.91
C MET A 494 -11.87 -13.53 12.58
N SER A 495 -12.91 -12.68 12.65
CA SER A 495 -13.60 -12.13 11.46
C SER A 495 -13.97 -13.20 10.42
N ASN A 496 -14.71 -14.24 10.85
CA ASN A 496 -15.08 -15.39 10.01
C ASN A 496 -13.89 -16.14 9.37
N GLY A 497 -12.74 -16.14 10.03
CA GLY A 497 -11.54 -16.85 9.57
C GLY A 497 -10.64 -16.03 8.66
N ALA A 498 -10.92 -14.74 8.43
CA ALA A 498 -10.03 -13.87 7.66
C ALA A 498 -8.72 -13.50 8.41
N HIS A 499 -8.73 -13.58 9.74
CA HIS A 499 -7.60 -13.26 10.60
C HIS A 499 -7.44 -14.34 11.67
N MET A 500 -6.28 -14.38 12.33
CA MET A 500 -6.02 -15.29 13.45
C MET A 500 -5.42 -14.57 14.64
N ARG A 501 -5.77 -15.03 15.85
CA ARG A 501 -5.03 -14.73 17.08
C ARG A 501 -4.31 -15.99 17.56
N LEU A 502 -3.05 -15.83 17.93
CA LEU A 502 -2.22 -16.86 18.55
C LEU A 502 -1.92 -16.46 19.98
N ASP A 503 -2.06 -17.41 20.90
CA ASP A 503 -1.47 -17.31 22.23
C ASP A 503 -0.18 -18.13 22.20
N LEU A 504 0.94 -17.46 22.47
CA LEU A 504 2.31 -17.96 22.26
C LEU A 504 3.04 -18.05 23.60
N ILE A 505 3.86 -19.08 23.78
CA ILE A 505 4.58 -19.36 25.03
C ILE A 505 6.06 -19.52 24.73
N SER A 506 6.91 -18.74 25.40
CA SER A 506 8.37 -18.88 25.30
C SER A 506 8.81 -20.26 25.80
N ARG A 507 9.57 -21.00 24.97
CA ARG A 507 10.19 -22.27 25.41
C ARG A 507 11.27 -22.08 26.47
N GLU A 508 11.91 -20.91 26.47
CA GLU A 508 12.99 -20.60 27.41
C GLU A 508 12.45 -20.20 28.78
N THR A 509 11.46 -19.31 28.82
CA THR A 509 11.01 -18.67 30.07
C THR A 509 9.64 -19.16 30.55
N GLY A 510 8.84 -19.76 29.68
CA GLY A 510 7.43 -20.12 29.96
C GLY A 510 6.47 -18.93 29.98
N GLU A 511 6.95 -17.71 29.71
CA GLU A 511 6.11 -16.52 29.61
C GLU A 511 5.22 -16.57 28.37
N SER A 512 4.01 -16.01 28.48
CA SER A 512 3.04 -16.02 27.39
C SER A 512 2.76 -14.63 26.83
N VAL A 513 2.55 -14.54 25.52
CA VAL A 513 2.15 -13.32 24.81
C VAL A 513 1.07 -13.64 23.78
N SER A 514 0.21 -12.67 23.46
CA SER A 514 -0.82 -12.81 22.43
C SER A 514 -0.45 -12.00 21.19
N ALA A 515 -0.68 -12.59 20.02
CA ALA A 515 -0.35 -12.00 18.73
C ALA A 515 -1.52 -12.15 17.75
N VAL A 516 -1.76 -11.14 16.92
CA VAL A 516 -2.84 -11.10 15.92
C VAL A 516 -2.22 -10.98 14.53
N GLY A 517 -2.52 -11.94 13.65
CA GLY A 517 -2.17 -11.90 12.23
C GLY A 517 -3.39 -11.52 11.39
N PHE A 518 -3.39 -10.29 10.86
CA PHE A 518 -4.44 -9.83 9.96
C PHE A 518 -4.19 -10.36 8.54
N GLY A 519 -5.20 -11.00 7.95
CA GLY A 519 -5.11 -11.61 6.62
C GLY A 519 -4.47 -12.99 6.61
N MET A 520 -3.98 -13.46 7.76
CA MET A 520 -3.33 -14.76 7.94
C MET A 520 -4.30 -15.93 8.16
N GLY A 521 -5.54 -15.82 7.66
CA GLY A 521 -6.56 -16.87 7.80
C GLY A 521 -6.14 -18.22 7.20
N GLU A 522 -5.29 -18.21 6.16
CA GLU A 522 -4.78 -19.44 5.51
C GLU A 522 -3.99 -20.35 6.46
N TYR A 523 -3.38 -19.78 7.51
CA TYR A 523 -2.61 -20.52 8.51
C TYR A 523 -3.48 -21.27 9.52
N LEU A 524 -4.77 -20.94 9.66
CA LEU A 524 -5.67 -21.55 10.65
C LEU A 524 -5.77 -23.07 10.52
N ASN A 525 -5.65 -23.59 9.28
CA ASN A 525 -5.69 -25.03 9.00
C ASN A 525 -4.30 -25.68 8.93
N LEU A 526 -3.23 -24.88 9.03
CA LEU A 526 -1.84 -25.31 8.84
C LEU A 526 -1.05 -25.37 10.17
N LEU A 527 -1.49 -24.58 11.16
CA LEU A 527 -0.91 -24.50 12.49
C LEU A 527 -1.76 -25.28 13.50
N LEU A 528 -1.10 -25.83 14.52
CA LEU A 528 -1.69 -26.58 15.62
C LEU A 528 -1.09 -26.12 16.96
N PRO A 529 -1.87 -26.17 18.06
CA PRO A 529 -1.30 -26.04 19.39
C PRO A 529 -0.17 -27.06 19.63
N GLY A 530 0.94 -26.59 20.19
CA GLY A 530 2.17 -27.35 20.40
C GLY A 530 3.23 -27.16 19.32
N ASP A 531 2.87 -26.57 18.16
CA ASP A 531 3.86 -26.17 17.16
C ASP A 531 4.83 -25.14 17.72
N VAL A 532 6.08 -25.21 17.27
CA VAL A 532 7.09 -24.20 17.56
C VAL A 532 7.18 -23.25 16.38
N VAL A 533 7.19 -21.95 16.62
CA VAL A 533 7.21 -20.91 15.59
C VAL A 533 8.21 -19.81 15.94
N ASP A 534 8.78 -19.21 14.90
CA ASP A 534 9.42 -17.90 14.95
C ASP A 534 8.43 -16.88 14.37
N ILE A 535 8.35 -15.69 14.94
CA ILE A 535 7.40 -14.65 14.52
C ILE A 535 8.11 -13.33 14.23
N VAL A 536 7.65 -12.63 13.19
CA VAL A 536 7.99 -11.23 12.94
C VAL A 536 6.77 -10.36 13.22
N TYR A 537 6.94 -9.31 14.02
CA TYR A 537 5.81 -8.53 14.50
C TYR A 537 6.15 -7.09 14.86
N SER A 538 5.12 -6.27 14.91
CA SER A 538 5.15 -4.95 15.53
C SER A 538 4.37 -4.95 16.85
N ILE A 539 4.79 -4.11 17.81
CA ILE A 539 4.14 -3.97 19.11
C ILE A 539 3.05 -2.90 19.03
N ASN A 540 1.85 -3.21 19.54
CA ASN A 540 0.72 -2.29 19.62
C ASN A 540 0.15 -2.25 21.04
N GLU A 541 -0.45 -1.11 21.38
CA GLU A 541 -1.19 -0.92 22.63
C GLU A 541 -2.70 -0.91 22.33
N TYR A 542 -3.46 -1.64 23.14
CA TYR A 542 -4.91 -1.67 23.09
C TYR A 542 -5.46 -1.22 24.44
N ILE A 543 -6.28 -0.15 24.41
CA ILE A 543 -6.87 0.45 25.59
C ILE A 543 -8.35 0.06 25.64
N PHE A 544 -8.79 -0.63 26.68
CA PHE A 544 -10.20 -1.00 26.84
C PHE A 544 -10.64 -0.78 28.27
N ARG A 545 -11.68 0.05 28.47
CA ARG A 545 -12.16 0.42 29.81
C ARG A 545 -11.06 0.96 30.74
N GLY A 546 -10.06 1.63 30.16
CA GLY A 546 -8.89 2.15 30.87
C GLY A 546 -7.78 1.13 31.16
N GLU A 547 -8.01 -0.16 30.89
CA GLU A 547 -6.97 -1.19 30.94
C GLU A 547 -6.15 -1.14 29.66
N VAL A 548 -4.83 -1.15 29.82
CA VAL A 548 -3.86 -1.08 28.74
C VAL A 548 -3.24 -2.46 28.55
N THR A 549 -3.46 -3.05 27.39
CA THR A 549 -2.92 -4.37 27.02
C THR A 549 -2.03 -4.25 25.81
N LEU A 550 -0.91 -4.98 25.80
CA LEU A 550 -0.07 -5.08 24.62
C LEU A 550 -0.56 -6.23 23.75
N SER A 551 -0.57 -5.98 22.45
CA SER A 551 -0.89 -6.97 21.44
C SER A 551 0.15 -6.89 20.34
N LEU A 552 0.70 -8.03 19.94
CA LEU A 552 1.62 -8.09 18.80
C LEU A 552 0.80 -8.17 17.51
N HIS A 553 1.15 -7.38 16.51
CA HIS A 553 0.62 -7.56 15.17
C HIS A 553 1.65 -8.34 14.35
N LEU A 554 1.30 -9.57 13.99
CA LEU A 554 2.13 -10.46 13.17
C LEU A 554 2.20 -9.96 11.74
N ASP A 555 3.41 -9.77 11.26
CA ASP A 555 3.73 -9.50 9.86
C ASP A 555 4.11 -10.80 9.14
N ASP A 556 4.86 -11.67 9.82
CA ASP A 556 5.21 -13.00 9.31
C ASP A 556 5.29 -14.05 10.43
N ILE A 557 5.15 -15.32 10.06
CA ILE A 557 5.23 -16.47 10.96
C ILE A 557 5.90 -17.66 10.27
N GLU A 558 6.97 -18.16 10.87
CA GLU A 558 7.69 -19.33 10.39
C GLU A 558 7.52 -20.48 11.39
N PRO A 559 6.72 -21.52 11.07
CA PRO A 559 6.67 -22.71 11.90
C PRO A 559 7.93 -23.56 11.73
N LYS A 560 8.55 -23.91 12.85
CA LYS A 560 9.63 -24.90 12.90
C LYS A 560 9.03 -26.28 12.64
N VAL A 561 9.43 -26.88 11.53
CA VAL A 561 9.06 -28.25 11.18
C VAL A 561 10.18 -29.19 11.65
N PRO A 562 9.89 -30.40 12.15
CA PRO A 562 10.90 -31.32 12.68
C PRO A 562 12.09 -31.56 11.74
N ASP A 563 13.28 -31.59 12.35
CA ASP A 563 14.58 -31.64 11.69
C ASP A 563 14.90 -32.99 11.04
N GLU A 564 14.37 -33.26 9.85
CA GLU A 564 14.94 -34.28 8.95
C GLU A 564 15.86 -33.66 7.90
N PHE A 565 16.96 -34.34 7.56
CA PHE A 565 18.02 -33.81 6.68
C PHE A 565 17.47 -33.28 5.33
N LEU A 566 16.53 -33.99 4.70
CA LEU A 566 15.92 -33.58 3.42
C LEU A 566 14.93 -32.41 3.57
N TRP A 567 14.35 -32.21 4.76
CA TRP A 567 13.51 -31.06 5.06
C TRP A 567 14.34 -29.77 5.10
N LYS A 568 15.48 -29.77 5.82
CA LYS A 568 16.39 -28.60 5.96
C LYS A 568 17.02 -28.12 4.66
N LYS A 569 17.21 -29.02 3.70
CA LYS A 569 17.87 -28.75 2.42
C LYS A 569 16.95 -28.99 1.24
N SER A 570 15.64 -28.91 1.44
CA SER A 570 14.63 -29.07 0.39
C SER A 570 14.88 -28.09 -0.75
N ASP A 571 15.19 -26.83 -0.45
CA ASP A 571 15.52 -25.80 -1.44
C ASP A 571 16.81 -26.14 -2.22
N ILE A 572 17.82 -26.72 -1.56
CA ILE A 572 19.06 -27.18 -2.22
C ILE A 572 18.79 -28.40 -3.09
N ALA A 573 18.03 -29.38 -2.60
CA ALA A 573 17.66 -30.57 -3.35
C ALA A 573 16.84 -30.19 -4.59
N GLU A 574 15.93 -29.23 -4.45
CA GLU A 574 15.16 -28.67 -5.54
C GLU A 574 16.06 -27.98 -6.56
N ASN A 575 16.94 -27.07 -6.13
CA ASN A 575 17.88 -26.39 -7.02
C ASN A 575 18.80 -27.35 -7.77
N LEU A 576 19.33 -28.37 -7.09
CA LEU A 576 20.17 -29.39 -7.72
C LEU A 576 19.37 -30.20 -8.73
N TYR A 577 18.15 -30.61 -8.39
CA TYR A 577 17.28 -31.32 -9.32
C TYR A 577 16.93 -30.46 -10.54
N GLN A 578 16.60 -29.19 -10.36
CA GLN A 578 16.31 -28.27 -11.46
C GLN A 578 17.55 -28.01 -12.34
N SER A 579 18.77 -28.06 -11.78
CA SER A 579 20.02 -27.96 -12.54
C SER A 579 20.33 -29.16 -13.44
N GLY A 580 19.48 -30.21 -13.40
CA GLY A 580 19.63 -31.42 -14.20
C GLY A 580 20.36 -32.56 -13.49
N MET A 581 20.71 -32.40 -12.21
CA MET A 581 21.33 -33.46 -11.42
C MET A 581 20.35 -34.63 -11.19
N GLY A 582 20.86 -35.85 -11.24
CA GLY A 582 20.09 -37.08 -11.01
C GLY A 582 19.71 -37.30 -9.55
N ILE A 583 18.62 -38.04 -9.28
CA ILE A 583 18.17 -38.30 -7.89
C ILE A 583 19.22 -39.08 -7.12
N ASP A 584 19.88 -40.06 -7.75
CA ASP A 584 20.91 -40.86 -7.09
C ASP A 584 22.11 -40.01 -6.66
N GLN A 585 22.45 -38.99 -7.46
CA GLN A 585 23.53 -38.05 -7.15
C GLN A 585 23.15 -37.14 -5.98
N ILE A 586 21.93 -36.61 -5.99
CA ILE A 586 21.41 -35.75 -4.91
C ILE A 586 21.28 -36.56 -3.61
N ALA A 587 20.74 -37.78 -3.68
CA ALA A 587 20.61 -38.68 -2.55
C ALA A 587 21.97 -39.03 -1.93
N LYS A 588 23.03 -39.21 -2.75
CA LYS A 588 24.39 -39.44 -2.26
C LYS A 588 24.95 -38.24 -1.49
N LEU A 589 24.61 -37.01 -1.88
CA LEU A 589 24.96 -35.80 -1.12
C LEU A 589 24.15 -35.69 0.19
N ALA A 590 23.00 -36.36 0.25
CA ALA A 590 22.08 -36.30 1.39
C ALA A 590 22.24 -37.41 2.44
N GLY A 591 22.98 -38.48 2.11
CA GLY A 591 23.29 -39.57 3.03
C GLY A 591 22.38 -40.81 2.87
N GLU A 592 22.60 -41.80 3.73
CA GLU A 592 21.88 -43.09 3.65
C GLU A 592 20.36 -42.93 3.83
N GLY A 593 19.58 -43.68 3.04
CA GLY A 593 18.11 -43.64 3.07
C GLY A 593 17.48 -42.35 2.53
N ALA A 594 18.26 -41.44 1.94
CA ALA A 594 17.74 -40.21 1.34
C ALA A 594 16.95 -40.50 0.05
N ARG A 595 17.38 -41.49 -0.74
CA ARG A 595 16.77 -41.82 -2.03
C ARG A 595 15.30 -42.18 -1.89
N GLU A 596 14.97 -43.09 -0.98
CA GLU A 596 13.60 -43.53 -0.73
C GLU A 596 12.70 -42.39 -0.23
N ARG A 597 13.27 -41.44 0.51
CA ARG A 597 12.58 -40.26 1.04
C ARG A 597 12.40 -39.13 0.02
N MET A 598 13.05 -39.21 -1.15
CA MET A 598 12.89 -38.23 -2.24
C MET A 598 11.85 -38.67 -3.27
N ILE A 599 11.62 -39.97 -3.43
CA ILE A 599 10.68 -40.50 -4.44
C ILE A 599 9.31 -40.70 -3.79
N PRO A 600 8.22 -40.06 -4.29
CA PRO A 600 6.89 -40.27 -3.77
C PRO A 600 6.38 -41.67 -4.15
N ASN A 601 6.08 -42.49 -3.14
CA ASN A 601 5.48 -43.81 -3.34
C ASN A 601 3.95 -43.70 -3.55
N ALA A 602 3.28 -44.84 -3.76
CA ALA A 602 1.84 -44.86 -4.02
C ALA A 602 0.98 -44.29 -2.87
N ASP A 603 1.42 -44.47 -1.63
CA ASP A 603 0.72 -43.96 -0.45
C ASP A 603 0.91 -42.44 -0.33
N VAL A 604 2.12 -41.93 -0.58
CA VAL A 604 2.43 -40.49 -0.65
C VAL A 604 1.58 -39.82 -1.73
N LEU A 605 1.56 -40.36 -2.95
CA LEU A 605 0.75 -39.81 -4.04
C LEU A 605 -0.74 -39.77 -3.68
N ARG A 606 -1.26 -40.84 -3.05
CA ARG A 606 -2.65 -40.89 -2.62
C ARG A 606 -2.96 -39.87 -1.52
N ALA A 607 -2.09 -39.76 -0.53
CA ALA A 607 -2.24 -38.83 0.58
C ALA A 607 -2.23 -37.37 0.08
N CYS A 608 -1.23 -36.98 -0.72
CA CYS A 608 -1.14 -35.66 -1.32
C CYS A 608 -2.40 -35.32 -2.12
N TYR A 609 -2.81 -36.19 -3.05
CA TYR A 609 -3.97 -35.92 -3.90
C TYR A 609 -5.28 -35.84 -3.11
N THR A 610 -5.46 -36.68 -2.09
CA THR A 610 -6.65 -36.66 -1.23
C THR A 610 -6.75 -35.34 -0.48
N VAL A 611 -5.65 -34.90 0.15
CA VAL A 611 -5.61 -33.64 0.89
C VAL A 611 -5.79 -32.44 -0.05
N MET A 612 -5.18 -32.45 -1.24
CA MET A 612 -5.42 -31.40 -2.26
C MET A 612 -6.89 -31.34 -2.69
N LYS A 613 -7.52 -32.49 -2.94
CA LYS A 613 -8.93 -32.52 -3.32
C LYS A 613 -9.84 -31.97 -2.21
N GLU A 614 -9.57 -32.31 -0.95
CA GLU A 614 -10.33 -31.80 0.20
C GLU A 614 -10.13 -30.29 0.38
N THR A 615 -8.89 -29.82 0.29
CA THR A 615 -8.54 -28.42 0.54
C THR A 615 -9.05 -27.49 -0.56
N SER A 616 -9.06 -27.95 -1.82
CA SER A 616 -9.51 -27.12 -2.94
C SER A 616 -11.02 -26.93 -3.03
N GLY A 617 -11.82 -27.87 -2.54
CA GLY A 617 -13.29 -27.79 -2.65
C GLY A 617 -13.82 -27.64 -4.09
N GLY A 618 -12.99 -27.93 -5.12
CA GLY A 618 -13.31 -27.71 -6.53
C GLY A 618 -13.00 -26.32 -7.08
N ALA A 619 -12.40 -25.42 -6.29
CA ALA A 619 -11.91 -24.12 -6.72
C ALA A 619 -10.38 -24.14 -6.92
N THR A 620 -9.83 -23.03 -7.42
CA THR A 620 -8.38 -22.80 -7.40
C THR A 620 -7.93 -22.62 -5.94
N SER A 621 -6.80 -23.19 -5.56
CA SER A 621 -6.28 -23.07 -4.19
C SER A 621 -4.79 -22.86 -4.18
N SER A 622 -4.33 -22.07 -3.20
CA SER A 622 -2.93 -21.72 -3.05
C SER A 622 -2.41 -22.15 -1.67
N PHE A 623 -1.18 -22.65 -1.60
CA PHE A 623 -0.56 -23.07 -0.34
C PHE A 623 0.97 -22.94 -0.39
N ASP A 624 1.60 -22.78 0.77
CA ASP A 624 3.04 -23.00 0.93
C ASP A 624 3.35 -24.50 0.96
N LEU A 625 4.36 -24.94 0.20
CA LEU A 625 4.78 -26.33 0.08
C LEU A 625 5.15 -26.97 1.43
N LYS A 626 5.87 -26.27 2.29
CA LYS A 626 6.32 -26.77 3.61
C LYS A 626 5.12 -26.95 4.52
N LEU A 627 4.23 -25.95 4.58
CA LEU A 627 3.02 -26.04 5.38
C LEU A 627 2.05 -27.11 4.88
N PHE A 628 1.90 -27.24 3.56
CA PHE A 628 1.03 -28.25 2.98
C PHE A 628 1.55 -29.66 3.21
N ALA A 629 2.86 -29.89 3.08
CA ALA A 629 3.47 -31.17 3.39
C ALA A 629 3.23 -31.57 4.86
N LYS A 630 3.32 -30.61 5.78
CA LYS A 630 2.92 -30.79 7.18
C LYS A 630 1.43 -31.11 7.33
N MET A 631 0.55 -30.40 6.62
CA MET A 631 -0.89 -30.68 6.64
C MET A 631 -1.21 -32.10 6.16
N VAL A 632 -0.47 -32.62 5.16
CA VAL A 632 -0.61 -34.02 4.74
C VAL A 632 -0.27 -34.96 5.90
N LYS A 633 0.83 -34.73 6.63
CA LYS A 633 1.17 -35.49 7.84
C LYS A 633 0.06 -35.42 8.88
N VAL A 634 -0.47 -34.23 9.17
CA VAL A 634 -1.54 -34.06 10.17
C VAL A 634 -2.82 -34.81 9.79
N LYS A 635 -3.21 -34.76 8.51
CA LYS A 635 -4.47 -35.38 8.04
C LYS A 635 -4.37 -36.87 7.79
N THR A 636 -3.19 -37.40 7.48
CA THR A 636 -3.02 -38.78 6.98
C THR A 636 -2.03 -39.62 7.79
N ASP A 637 -1.36 -39.03 8.78
CA ASP A 637 -0.24 -39.60 9.55
C ASP A 637 0.98 -39.99 8.69
N LEU A 638 0.98 -39.62 7.40
CA LEU A 638 2.05 -39.92 6.48
C LEU A 638 3.02 -38.74 6.35
N GLU A 639 4.30 -38.98 6.63
CA GLU A 639 5.32 -37.96 6.41
C GLU A 639 5.59 -37.76 4.92
N VAL A 640 5.51 -36.51 4.48
CA VAL A 640 5.80 -36.08 3.12
C VAL A 640 6.78 -34.93 3.19
N THR A 641 7.84 -34.96 2.37
CA THR A 641 8.76 -33.83 2.25
C THR A 641 8.24 -32.80 1.23
N PRO A 642 8.60 -31.51 1.34
CA PRO A 642 8.25 -30.51 0.32
C PRO A 642 8.70 -30.92 -1.09
N PHE A 643 9.86 -31.57 -1.19
CA PHE A 643 10.37 -32.14 -2.44
C PHE A 643 9.44 -33.22 -3.00
N GLN A 644 9.03 -34.21 -2.17
CA GLN A 644 8.07 -35.24 -2.60
C GLN A 644 6.72 -34.65 -3.00
N LEU A 645 6.24 -33.65 -2.26
CA LEU A 645 5.01 -32.96 -2.58
C LEU A 645 5.10 -32.26 -3.94
N MET A 646 6.17 -31.50 -4.19
CA MET A 646 6.41 -30.84 -5.48
C MET A 646 6.47 -31.84 -6.64
N ARG A 647 7.21 -32.94 -6.46
CA ARG A 647 7.25 -34.02 -7.45
C ARG A 647 5.89 -34.68 -7.66
N SER A 648 5.10 -34.84 -6.60
CA SER A 648 3.73 -35.37 -6.70
C SER A 648 2.82 -34.43 -7.50
N ILE A 649 2.94 -33.12 -7.29
CA ILE A 649 2.20 -32.08 -8.02
C ILE A 649 2.53 -32.15 -9.52
N GLU A 650 3.81 -32.20 -9.89
CA GLU A 650 4.23 -32.37 -11.30
C GLU A 650 3.66 -33.66 -11.91
N ILE A 651 3.69 -34.77 -11.17
CA ILE A 651 3.12 -36.04 -11.63
C ILE A 651 1.61 -35.92 -11.85
N PHE A 652 0.88 -35.21 -10.98
CA PHE A 652 -0.56 -35.00 -11.13
C PHE A 652 -0.88 -34.09 -12.32
N ASP A 653 -0.08 -33.06 -12.56
CA ASP A 653 -0.20 -32.15 -13.70
C ASP A 653 0.00 -32.89 -15.02
N GLU A 654 1.11 -33.62 -15.15
CA GLU A 654 1.40 -34.44 -16.33
C GLU A 654 0.37 -35.54 -16.57
N ALA A 655 -0.29 -36.01 -15.51
CA ALA A 655 -1.37 -37.00 -15.59
C ALA A 655 -2.76 -36.38 -15.87
N GLY A 656 -2.86 -35.05 -15.96
CA GLY A 656 -4.13 -34.34 -16.20
C GLY A 656 -5.12 -34.44 -15.03
N LEU A 657 -4.61 -34.54 -13.80
CA LEU A 657 -5.43 -34.54 -12.58
C LEU A 657 -5.53 -33.16 -11.93
N ILE A 658 -4.49 -32.34 -12.11
CA ILE A 658 -4.47 -30.94 -11.71
C ILE A 658 -3.89 -30.10 -12.83
N GLN A 659 -3.97 -28.79 -12.68
CA GLN A 659 -3.07 -27.84 -13.32
C GLN A 659 -2.48 -26.96 -12.21
N TYR A 660 -1.19 -26.62 -12.25
CA TYR A 660 -0.55 -25.81 -11.22
C TYR A 660 0.38 -24.73 -11.75
N GLY A 661 0.53 -23.65 -10.98
CA GLY A 661 1.48 -22.57 -11.17
C GLY A 661 2.24 -22.29 -9.87
N VAL A 662 3.49 -21.83 -9.99
CA VAL A 662 4.35 -21.49 -8.85
C VAL A 662 4.26 -19.99 -8.60
N ILE A 663 3.95 -19.59 -7.36
CA ILE A 663 3.85 -18.20 -6.90
C ILE A 663 5.00 -17.96 -5.92
N GLY A 664 6.09 -17.32 -6.37
CA GLY A 664 7.30 -17.16 -5.54
C GLY A 664 8.07 -18.48 -5.35
N ASN A 665 8.87 -18.60 -4.29
CA ASN A 665 9.78 -19.75 -4.12
C ASN A 665 9.10 -21.03 -3.61
N SER A 666 8.08 -20.92 -2.76
CA SER A 666 7.48 -22.07 -2.07
C SER A 666 5.96 -22.14 -2.13
N LYS A 667 5.27 -21.11 -2.65
CA LYS A 667 3.80 -21.10 -2.77
C LYS A 667 3.38 -21.67 -4.12
N ILE A 668 2.42 -22.57 -4.12
CA ILE A 668 1.84 -23.17 -5.32
C ILE A 668 0.37 -22.83 -5.37
N SER A 669 -0.10 -22.45 -6.56
CA SER A 669 -1.52 -22.40 -6.87
C SER A 669 -1.88 -23.54 -7.79
N TYR A 670 -2.98 -24.24 -7.52
CA TYR A 670 -3.44 -25.35 -8.34
C TYR A 670 -4.95 -25.34 -8.47
N SER A 671 -5.42 -25.96 -9.55
CA SER A 671 -6.83 -26.27 -9.78
C SER A 671 -6.98 -27.75 -10.13
N LEU A 672 -8.09 -28.37 -9.69
CA LEU A 672 -8.40 -29.74 -10.07
C LEU A 672 -8.82 -29.78 -11.54
N THR A 673 -8.30 -30.74 -12.29
CA THR A 673 -8.72 -31.01 -13.67
C THR A 673 -9.40 -32.38 -13.75
N SER A 674 -10.04 -32.66 -14.87
CA SER A 674 -10.62 -33.97 -15.15
C SER A 674 -10.00 -34.52 -16.43
N PRO A 675 -9.49 -35.76 -16.45
CA PRO A 675 -8.98 -36.38 -17.66
C PRO A 675 -10.09 -36.41 -18.72
N SER A 676 -9.79 -35.93 -19.92
CA SER A 676 -10.74 -35.75 -21.03
C SER A 676 -11.47 -37.03 -21.47
N ASP A 677 -10.95 -38.21 -21.16
CA ASP A 677 -11.41 -39.49 -21.73
C ASP A 677 -11.85 -40.56 -20.72
N GLY A 678 -12.01 -40.24 -19.43
CA GLY A 678 -12.43 -41.23 -18.42
C GLY A 678 -11.46 -42.40 -18.19
N ALA A 679 -10.27 -42.37 -18.80
CA ALA A 679 -9.20 -43.34 -18.58
C ALA A 679 -8.56 -43.14 -17.20
N LYS A 680 -8.18 -44.24 -16.53
CA LYS A 680 -7.46 -44.15 -15.25
C LYS A 680 -6.11 -43.45 -15.48
N PRO A 681 -5.80 -42.39 -14.72
CA PRO A 681 -4.53 -41.67 -14.85
C PRO A 681 -3.35 -42.60 -14.56
N LYS A 682 -2.36 -42.62 -15.45
CA LYS A 682 -1.18 -43.48 -15.36
C LYS A 682 0.00 -42.71 -14.77
N LEU A 683 -0.02 -42.51 -13.46
CA LEU A 683 0.99 -41.72 -12.73
C LEU A 683 2.42 -42.21 -12.94
N THR A 684 2.64 -43.52 -13.16
CA THR A 684 3.97 -44.10 -13.34
C THR A 684 4.55 -43.91 -14.75
N GLN A 685 3.76 -43.39 -15.69
CA GLN A 685 4.19 -43.13 -17.08
C GLN A 685 4.50 -41.66 -17.34
N THR A 686 4.34 -40.80 -16.34
CA THR A 686 4.65 -39.37 -16.42
C THR A 686 6.16 -39.18 -16.54
N LYS A 687 6.59 -38.12 -17.23
CA LYS A 687 8.02 -37.82 -17.41
C LYS A 687 8.67 -37.55 -16.07
N SER A 688 7.99 -36.83 -15.18
CA SER A 688 8.46 -36.58 -13.82
C SER A 688 8.66 -37.87 -13.04
N TYR A 689 7.70 -38.81 -13.06
CA TYR A 689 7.88 -40.09 -12.36
C TYR A 689 9.04 -40.90 -12.95
N MET A 690 9.13 -40.97 -14.28
CA MET A 690 10.20 -41.71 -14.96
C MET A 690 11.58 -41.09 -14.69
N ARG A 691 11.67 -39.76 -14.57
CA ARG A 691 12.91 -39.07 -14.20
C ARG A 691 13.36 -39.42 -12.78
N LEU A 692 12.43 -39.54 -11.84
CA LEU A 692 12.73 -39.90 -10.44
C LEU A 692 13.23 -41.34 -10.29
N VAL A 693 12.68 -42.26 -11.08
CA VAL A 693 13.00 -43.70 -10.96
C VAL A 693 14.25 -44.09 -11.76
N ASN A 694 14.50 -43.43 -12.90
CA ASN A 694 15.62 -43.76 -13.80
C ASN A 694 16.85 -42.86 -13.62
N GLY A 695 16.76 -41.80 -12.81
CA GLY A 695 17.77 -40.73 -12.70
C GLY A 695 18.54 -40.71 -11.40
#